data_AF-A0A7K1LB32-F1
#
_entry.id   AF-A0A7K1LB32-F1
#
_cell.length_a   1.000
_cell.length_b   1.000
_cell.length_c   1.000
_cell.angle_alpha   90.00
_cell.angle_beta   90.00
_cell.angle_gamma   90.00
#
_symmetry.space_group_name_H-M   'P 1'
#
loop_
_entity.id
_entity.type
_entity.pdbx_description
1 polymer ?
#
loop_
_entity_poly.entity_id
_entity_poly.type
_entity_poly.pdbx_seq_one_letter_code
_entity_poly.pdbx_strand_id
1 'polypeptide(L)'
;MAAPVAHTAAGDVTTATDPNNGNITVSKPANVADGDVLVAILNSTVASTWDTVPAGWTLGAQYNATRTTSVFTKPIPSAAAETATNYSWHLAGGAGRIGALIFRATGVDGTTPIDASGSGVGTGTTTIVDPAVTAVSSEALLIAIFSSYIASGTPTTVTKPGSMTNVGGWNVTTGTNSTTHLVAYETLSASGSTGTRTATVSPAGANAAGFMFTLKPGSVAPPPSSPVAHTTTNDVSSVTVSSAPTLRVPKPVAVADGDLLVGVVFHRNAGNIFATVPPGWTVFPGAYTSGCLLAVYWRYVTSAATEPDFYTWRSPNGSARGAAVVFRVTGAAPPSAAHGPYDSNGAATGAGVSSIVAPATTVVGPAALLIGAFATTSSSTTPAVASTPSGMTEVKGVPIVTGTAAAYLEVATQQLASAGSSGTKTAAVSPDAGSAAGLLVAVAPPSYGTAQPPQLLGRLTGGVTSSAVKVSAVTKFCSSVRFARSASPSLTSPTYTSAAAPDRDGIITGTFTGLSADTTYYWGVELDGTLDTAHVSTFRTLPTVGTASSFSFGAASCADNNSNAASFSDAAARTGPTGLPARMFVHLGDMHYQDIGVDDDAWALGAWLNALGQANQQALYAASPLAYTWSDHDFGGQNVAADCPAAPAVQAVYRRLFPSHALPGDGVGIYQSWQIGRVLFVMTDGRSYMDPITDPDTSSKTKLGATQKAWWKSQVVTAGVGLVVWLHEDAWHNASTFTGDDTWSAYATERAELADYITAHQVPLLYVHGDVHALSYDDGSHVQGRFPLVSVSPLDQTTFIGNGGLTGGVVPDPPTTATKSQQYGWFDVLDNGTQIVVRYLGISGGVVAQRADFSFGIKRQIGWGVPL
;
A
#
# COMPACT_ATOMS: atom_id res chain seq x y z
N MET A 1 26.08 -4.07 4.37
CA MET A 1 26.43 -5.32 5.07
C MET A 1 25.51 -5.41 6.27
N ALA A 2 24.88 -6.54 6.55
CA ALA A 2 24.25 -6.71 7.86
C ALA A 2 25.37 -7.13 8.82
N ALA A 3 25.71 -6.28 9.79
CA ALA A 3 26.72 -6.62 10.78
C ALA A 3 26.27 -7.89 11.53
N PRO A 4 27.16 -8.87 11.78
CA PRO A 4 26.77 -10.05 12.52
C PRO A 4 26.38 -9.72 13.95
N VAL A 5 25.37 -10.43 14.46
CA VAL A 5 24.85 -10.26 15.82
C VAL A 5 24.69 -11.62 16.47
N ALA A 6 25.23 -11.79 17.68
CA ALA A 6 24.94 -12.93 18.55
C ALA A 6 23.69 -12.63 19.37
N HIS A 7 22.71 -13.53 19.33
CA HIS A 7 21.46 -13.40 20.08
C HIS A 7 21.60 -14.06 21.45
N THR A 8 21.09 -13.40 22.49
CA THR A 8 21.31 -13.79 23.89
C THR A 8 20.03 -13.81 24.73
N ALA A 9 18.85 -13.71 24.11
CA ALA A 9 17.60 -13.77 24.86
C ALA A 9 17.26 -15.22 25.23
N ALA A 10 16.24 -15.39 26.08
CA ALA A 10 15.74 -16.70 26.44
C ALA A 10 15.30 -17.46 25.17
N GLY A 11 15.86 -18.65 24.96
CA GLY A 11 15.62 -19.46 23.77
C GLY A 11 16.63 -19.28 22.64
N ASP A 12 17.54 -18.29 22.70
CA ASP A 12 18.60 -18.11 21.69
C ASP A 12 19.89 -18.87 22.03
N VAL A 13 20.08 -19.19 23.32
CA VAL A 13 21.26 -19.85 23.85
C VAL A 13 20.86 -21.09 24.64
N THR A 14 21.51 -22.20 24.38
CA THR A 14 21.35 -23.47 25.12
C THR A 14 22.70 -23.97 25.59
N THR A 15 22.73 -24.64 26.74
CA THR A 15 23.97 -25.16 27.35
C THR A 15 23.78 -26.58 27.86
N ALA A 16 24.83 -27.39 27.83
CA ALA A 16 24.87 -28.67 28.51
C ALA A 16 26.25 -28.92 29.14
N THR A 17 26.31 -29.84 30.09
CA THR A 17 27.56 -30.29 30.72
C THR A 17 27.49 -31.79 30.97
N ASP A 18 28.60 -32.49 30.76
CA ASP A 18 28.77 -33.89 31.11
C ASP A 18 30.08 -34.05 31.91
N PRO A 19 30.03 -34.61 33.14
CA PRO A 19 31.22 -34.69 33.97
C PRO A 19 32.23 -35.77 33.55
N ASN A 20 31.88 -36.83 32.79
CA ASN A 20 32.74 -38.01 32.59
C ASN A 20 32.36 -39.01 31.46
N ASN A 21 31.48 -38.73 30.49
CA ASN A 21 30.99 -39.77 29.55
C ASN A 21 31.52 -39.66 28.11
N GLY A 22 32.39 -38.69 27.80
CA GLY A 22 32.90 -38.46 26.44
C GLY A 22 31.85 -37.92 25.45
N ASN A 23 30.56 -38.11 25.74
CA ASN A 23 29.41 -37.62 24.98
C ASN A 23 28.83 -36.36 25.60
N ILE A 24 28.34 -35.45 24.77
CA ILE A 24 27.55 -34.30 25.22
C ILE A 24 26.39 -34.03 24.26
N THR A 25 25.18 -33.90 24.81
CA THR A 25 23.96 -33.57 24.06
C THR A 25 23.44 -32.22 24.50
N VAL A 26 23.23 -31.32 23.56
CA VAL A 26 22.73 -29.95 23.80
C VAL A 26 21.43 -29.75 23.03
N SER A 27 20.41 -29.19 23.67
CA SER A 27 19.16 -28.83 22.98
C SER A 27 19.41 -27.80 21.88
N LYS A 28 18.67 -27.90 20.78
CA LYS A 28 18.60 -26.82 19.78
C LYS A 28 18.00 -25.56 20.46
N PRO A 29 18.54 -24.35 20.21
CA PRO A 29 17.86 -23.12 20.62
C PRO A 29 16.40 -23.08 20.12
N ALA A 30 15.49 -22.51 20.91
CA ALA A 30 14.06 -22.48 20.59
C ALA A 30 13.73 -21.48 19.48
N ASN A 31 14.50 -20.40 19.37
CA ASN A 31 14.21 -19.27 18.48
C ASN A 31 15.00 -19.32 17.16
N VAL A 32 15.39 -20.51 16.71
CA VAL A 32 16.11 -20.69 15.44
C VAL A 32 15.22 -20.25 14.27
N ALA A 33 15.78 -19.43 13.39
CA ALA A 33 15.13 -18.85 12.22
C ALA A 33 15.94 -19.10 10.94
N ASP A 34 15.29 -18.88 9.80
CA ASP A 34 15.91 -18.98 8.48
C ASP A 34 17.05 -17.97 8.34
N GLY A 35 18.18 -18.40 7.77
CA GLY A 35 19.37 -17.59 7.57
C GLY A 35 20.29 -17.47 8.79
N ASP A 36 19.94 -18.10 9.91
CA ASP A 36 20.83 -18.15 11.08
C ASP A 36 22.09 -18.99 10.81
N VAL A 37 23.16 -18.66 11.54
CA VAL A 37 24.27 -19.59 11.77
C VAL A 37 24.26 -19.95 13.25
N LEU A 38 24.04 -21.22 13.55
CA LEU A 38 24.24 -21.74 14.90
C LEU A 38 25.73 -21.89 15.16
N VAL A 39 26.19 -21.40 16.32
CA VAL A 39 27.58 -21.49 16.75
C VAL A 39 27.62 -22.29 18.05
N ALA A 40 28.35 -23.41 18.02
CA ALA A 40 28.54 -24.28 19.17
C ALA A 40 29.98 -24.17 19.69
N ILE A 41 30.11 -23.86 20.97
CA ILE A 41 31.39 -23.79 21.67
C ILE A 41 31.44 -24.98 22.61
N LEU A 42 32.33 -25.91 22.33
CA LEU A 42 32.54 -27.12 23.12
C LEU A 42 33.88 -27.03 23.83
N ASN A 43 33.92 -27.37 25.11
CA ASN A 43 35.16 -27.53 25.85
C ASN A 43 35.24 -28.91 26.50
N SER A 44 36.44 -29.48 26.52
CA SER A 44 36.78 -30.63 27.36
C SER A 44 38.10 -30.37 28.07
N THR A 45 38.20 -30.82 29.32
CA THR A 45 39.46 -30.83 30.08
C THR A 45 40.48 -31.84 29.56
N VAL A 46 40.11 -32.68 28.60
CA VAL A 46 41.00 -33.61 27.90
C VAL A 46 41.26 -33.07 26.49
N ALA A 47 42.54 -32.94 26.14
CA ALA A 47 42.97 -32.54 24.81
C ALA A 47 42.78 -33.71 23.82
N SER A 48 41.79 -33.59 22.94
CA SER A 48 41.42 -34.62 21.96
C SER A 48 40.60 -34.02 20.81
N THR A 49 40.38 -34.82 19.78
CA THR A 49 39.46 -34.55 18.66
C THR A 49 38.05 -35.09 18.94
N TRP A 50 37.07 -34.47 18.30
CA TRP A 50 35.67 -34.93 18.26
C TRP A 50 35.50 -35.91 17.11
N ASP A 51 35.11 -37.15 17.39
CA ASP A 51 34.97 -38.24 16.41
C ASP A 51 33.51 -38.49 16.02
N THR A 52 32.55 -38.03 16.83
CA THR A 52 31.14 -37.92 16.43
C THR A 52 30.75 -36.44 16.42
N VAL A 53 30.37 -35.95 15.24
CA VAL A 53 29.88 -34.59 15.02
C VAL A 53 28.48 -34.69 14.39
N PRO A 54 27.45 -34.00 14.93
CA PRO A 54 26.10 -34.07 14.40
C PRO A 54 26.04 -33.51 12.97
N ALA A 55 25.09 -34.03 12.17
CA ALA A 55 24.95 -33.65 10.77
C ALA A 55 24.75 -32.13 10.58
N GLY A 56 25.45 -31.57 9.59
CA GLY A 56 25.40 -30.16 9.24
C GLY A 56 26.31 -29.24 10.06
N TRP A 57 27.03 -29.77 11.07
CA TRP A 57 28.02 -29.00 11.82
C TRP A 57 29.41 -29.13 11.20
N THR A 58 30.13 -28.01 11.11
CA THR A 58 31.51 -27.94 10.61
C THR A 58 32.42 -27.36 11.69
N LEU A 59 33.59 -27.96 11.93
CA LEU A 59 34.60 -27.42 12.83
C LEU A 59 35.27 -26.21 12.16
N GLY A 60 35.08 -25.02 12.73
CA GLY A 60 35.60 -23.77 12.18
C GLY A 60 36.86 -23.26 12.87
N ALA A 61 37.02 -23.53 14.17
CA ALA A 61 38.23 -23.16 14.91
C ALA A 61 38.44 -24.09 16.10
N GLN A 62 39.70 -24.30 16.49
CA GLN A 62 40.03 -25.16 17.63
C GLN A 62 41.29 -24.69 18.34
N TYR A 63 41.24 -24.72 19.66
CA TYR A 63 42.41 -24.74 20.53
C TYR A 63 42.54 -26.13 21.14
N ASN A 64 43.65 -26.82 20.89
CA ASN A 64 43.90 -28.16 21.39
C ASN A 64 45.34 -28.26 21.94
N ALA A 65 45.48 -28.18 23.26
CA ALA A 65 46.78 -28.26 23.93
C ALA A 65 46.70 -29.10 25.20
N THR A 66 46.48 -28.49 26.37
CA THR A 66 46.20 -29.20 27.64
C THR A 66 44.72 -29.52 27.83
N ARG A 67 43.86 -28.92 27.00
CA ARG A 67 42.42 -29.08 26.91
C ARG A 67 42.00 -28.83 25.46
N THR A 68 40.77 -29.19 25.11
CA THR A 68 40.20 -28.86 23.80
C THR A 68 39.11 -27.81 23.96
N THR A 69 39.17 -26.74 23.18
CA THR A 69 38.05 -25.80 22.95
C THR A 69 37.79 -25.78 21.45
N SER A 70 36.60 -26.19 21.03
CA SER A 70 36.23 -26.34 19.64
C SER A 70 35.03 -25.46 19.32
N VAL A 71 35.10 -24.76 18.19
CA VAL A 71 34.00 -23.95 17.66
C VAL A 71 33.48 -24.65 16.42
N PHE A 72 32.23 -25.10 16.52
CA PHE A 72 31.49 -25.62 15.38
C PHE A 72 30.46 -24.61 14.92
N THR A 73 30.20 -24.60 13.62
CA THR A 73 29.17 -23.75 13.01
C THR A 73 28.24 -24.60 12.16
N LYS A 74 26.94 -24.27 12.20
CA LYS A 74 25.92 -24.90 11.37
C LYS A 74 25.02 -23.81 10.77
N PRO A 75 25.07 -23.60 9.44
CA PRO A 75 24.11 -22.74 8.76
C PRO A 75 22.69 -23.34 8.83
N ILE A 76 21.68 -22.47 8.98
CA ILE A 76 20.26 -22.83 8.98
C ILE A 76 19.59 -22.14 7.78
N PRO A 77 19.62 -22.74 6.58
CA PRO A 77 18.92 -22.17 5.42
C PRO A 77 17.41 -22.12 5.61
N SER A 78 16.84 -23.09 6.35
CA SER A 78 15.44 -23.14 6.75
C SER A 78 15.31 -23.75 8.14
N ALA A 79 14.74 -22.99 9.07
CA ALA A 79 14.41 -23.44 10.42
C ALA A 79 13.34 -24.53 10.42
N ALA A 80 12.40 -24.49 9.45
CA ALA A 80 11.39 -25.52 9.28
C ALA A 80 11.99 -26.86 8.83
N ALA A 81 13.06 -26.83 8.02
CA ALA A 81 13.78 -28.03 7.60
C ALA A 81 14.67 -28.61 8.72
N GLU A 82 15.03 -27.82 9.72
CA GLU A 82 15.86 -28.25 10.84
C GLU A 82 15.02 -29.03 11.88
N THR A 83 14.81 -30.31 11.59
CA THR A 83 14.01 -31.23 12.42
C THR A 83 14.70 -31.69 13.71
N ALA A 84 16.01 -31.47 13.85
CA ALA A 84 16.73 -31.85 15.06
C ALA A 84 16.24 -31.04 16.28
N THR A 85 16.00 -31.72 17.39
CA THR A 85 15.64 -31.10 18.68
C THR A 85 16.85 -30.96 19.61
N ASN A 86 17.91 -31.72 19.35
CA ASN A 86 19.18 -31.69 20.05
C ASN A 86 20.33 -32.10 19.13
N TYR A 87 21.54 -31.82 19.58
CA TYR A 87 22.79 -32.14 18.88
C TYR A 87 23.73 -32.86 19.84
N SER A 88 24.34 -33.95 19.39
CA SER A 88 25.23 -34.79 20.19
C SER A 88 26.62 -34.88 19.59
N TRP A 89 27.64 -34.64 20.41
CA TRP A 89 29.06 -34.80 20.05
C TRP A 89 29.72 -35.86 20.93
N HIS A 90 30.70 -36.58 20.39
CA HIS A 90 31.57 -37.50 21.14
C HIS A 90 33.04 -37.11 20.99
N LEU A 91 33.79 -37.22 22.08
CA LEU A 91 35.22 -36.92 22.18
C LEU A 91 36.03 -38.22 22.24
N ALA A 92 36.94 -38.41 21.29
CA ALA A 92 37.70 -39.66 21.14
C ALA A 92 38.62 -40.01 22.34
N GLY A 93 39.11 -39.00 23.06
CA GLY A 93 40.10 -39.14 24.14
C GLY A 93 39.56 -39.60 25.49
N GLY A 94 38.27 -39.94 25.56
CA GLY A 94 37.62 -40.50 26.75
C GLY A 94 37.00 -39.48 27.71
N ALA A 95 36.68 -39.98 28.92
CA ALA A 95 35.96 -39.31 29.99
C ALA A 95 36.69 -38.08 30.58
N GLY A 96 36.36 -36.89 30.10
CA GLY A 96 36.70 -35.61 30.72
C GLY A 96 35.46 -34.85 31.18
N ARG A 97 35.65 -33.73 31.91
CA ARG A 97 34.57 -32.77 32.14
C ARG A 97 34.34 -32.00 30.85
N ILE A 98 33.18 -32.23 30.23
CA ILE A 98 32.76 -31.63 28.97
C ILE A 98 31.67 -30.60 29.25
N GLY A 99 31.70 -29.48 28.54
CA GLY A 99 30.56 -28.59 28.48
C GLY A 99 30.44 -27.93 27.13
N ALA A 100 29.22 -27.55 26.78
CA ALA A 100 28.88 -27.02 25.47
C ALA A 100 27.83 -25.91 25.59
N LEU A 101 27.93 -24.94 24.71
CA LEU A 101 26.94 -23.88 24.51
C LEU A 101 26.66 -23.73 23.03
N ILE A 102 25.39 -23.63 22.66
CA ILE A 102 24.95 -23.27 21.32
C ILE A 102 24.26 -21.92 21.40
N PHE A 103 24.64 -20.99 20.54
CA PHE A 103 23.93 -19.72 20.38
C PHE A 103 23.60 -19.44 18.92
N ARG A 104 22.56 -18.65 18.72
CA ARG A 104 22.13 -18.14 17.41
C ARG A 104 22.96 -16.91 17.03
N ALA A 105 23.44 -16.87 15.78
CA ALA A 105 24.02 -15.66 15.18
C ALA A 105 23.36 -15.34 13.84
N THR A 106 23.05 -14.07 13.60
CA THR A 106 22.55 -13.54 12.31
C THR A 106 23.63 -12.71 11.62
N GLY A 107 23.52 -12.52 10.29
CA GLY A 107 24.48 -11.69 9.53
C GLY A 107 25.86 -12.32 9.33
N VAL A 108 26.01 -13.62 9.64
CA VAL A 108 27.25 -14.39 9.49
C VAL A 108 27.30 -15.06 8.11
N ASP A 109 28.49 -15.18 7.51
CA ASP A 109 28.71 -15.94 6.27
C ASP A 109 28.37 -17.41 6.46
N GLY A 110 27.29 -17.90 5.84
CA GLY A 110 26.87 -19.29 5.95
C GLY A 110 27.79 -20.31 5.25
N THR A 111 28.74 -19.86 4.43
CA THR A 111 29.70 -20.74 3.72
C THR A 111 31.04 -20.82 4.44
N THR A 112 31.54 -19.69 4.93
CA THR A 112 32.81 -19.59 5.67
C THR A 112 32.63 -18.73 6.93
N PRO A 113 31.92 -19.24 7.96
CA PRO A 113 31.51 -18.42 9.10
C PRO A 113 32.65 -17.85 9.96
N ILE A 114 33.82 -18.47 9.97
CA ILE A 114 34.96 -18.05 10.79
C ILE A 114 35.93 -17.23 9.93
N ASP A 115 36.21 -16.01 10.36
CA ASP A 115 37.04 -15.03 9.66
C ASP A 115 38.51 -15.09 10.11
N ALA A 116 38.73 -15.19 11.41
CA ALA A 116 40.04 -15.39 12.02
C ALA A 116 39.91 -16.07 13.39
N SER A 117 40.98 -16.71 13.87
CA SER A 117 41.04 -17.23 15.24
C SER A 117 42.43 -17.09 15.84
N GLY A 118 42.50 -17.08 17.16
CA GLY A 118 43.74 -16.99 17.94
C GLY A 118 43.53 -17.54 19.34
N SER A 119 44.59 -18.10 19.91
CA SER A 119 44.53 -18.79 21.19
C SER A 119 45.62 -18.30 22.12
N GLY A 120 45.31 -18.14 23.40
CA GLY A 120 46.25 -17.71 24.42
C GLY A 120 46.13 -18.53 25.69
N VAL A 121 47.24 -18.61 26.41
CA VAL A 121 47.35 -19.39 27.64
C VAL A 121 47.44 -18.44 28.82
N GLY A 122 46.49 -18.53 29.75
CA GLY A 122 46.55 -17.82 31.03
C GLY A 122 47.06 -18.74 32.14
N THR A 123 48.26 -18.49 32.66
CA THR A 123 48.82 -19.28 33.77
C THR A 123 48.39 -18.70 35.13
N GLY A 124 47.76 -19.52 35.98
CA GLY A 124 47.73 -19.41 37.45
C GLY A 124 47.32 -18.10 38.13
N THR A 125 46.44 -17.28 37.54
CA THR A 125 46.19 -15.90 38.01
C THR A 125 44.71 -15.58 38.18
N THR A 126 44.42 -14.45 38.83
CA THR A 126 43.09 -13.84 38.97
C THR A 126 42.57 -13.24 37.66
N THR A 127 43.19 -13.54 36.51
CA THR A 127 42.90 -12.97 35.20
C THR A 127 43.16 -13.95 34.07
N ILE A 128 42.38 -13.87 32.99
CA ILE A 128 42.58 -14.61 31.73
C ILE A 128 42.73 -13.59 30.61
N VAL A 129 43.82 -13.68 29.84
CA VAL A 129 44.09 -12.77 28.72
C VAL A 129 43.98 -13.54 27.42
N ASP A 130 42.96 -13.23 26.62
CA ASP A 130 42.82 -13.73 25.27
C ASP A 130 43.68 -12.87 24.32
N PRO A 131 44.47 -13.48 23.43
CA PRO A 131 45.40 -12.76 22.58
C PRO A 131 44.68 -12.17 21.37
N ALA A 132 45.12 -10.99 20.93
CA ALA A 132 44.55 -10.33 19.78
C ALA A 132 44.47 -11.26 18.56
N VAL A 133 43.32 -11.28 17.91
CA VAL A 133 43.12 -11.85 16.58
C VAL A 133 43.13 -10.75 15.54
N THR A 134 43.62 -11.04 14.34
CA THR A 134 43.56 -10.09 13.21
C THR A 134 42.31 -10.38 12.40
N ALA A 135 41.26 -9.59 12.60
CA ALA A 135 40.05 -9.68 11.79
C ALA A 135 40.39 -9.40 10.32
N VAL A 136 39.97 -10.28 9.42
CA VAL A 136 40.17 -10.12 7.98
C VAL A 136 39.06 -9.22 7.42
N SER A 137 37.84 -9.39 7.91
CA SER A 137 36.67 -8.64 7.50
C SER A 137 36.42 -7.41 8.39
N SER A 138 36.01 -6.28 7.79
CA SER A 138 35.43 -5.15 8.53
C SER A 138 34.05 -5.52 9.05
N GLU A 139 33.62 -4.96 10.19
CA GLU A 139 32.31 -5.26 10.80
C GLU A 139 32.13 -6.70 11.30
N ALA A 140 33.21 -7.47 11.51
CA ALA A 140 33.14 -8.82 12.07
C ALA A 140 32.67 -8.84 13.54
N LEU A 141 32.17 -9.99 13.99
CA LEU A 141 31.78 -10.19 15.39
C LEU A 141 32.87 -10.95 16.13
N LEU A 142 33.55 -10.29 17.07
CA LEU A 142 34.57 -10.90 17.92
C LEU A 142 33.89 -11.72 19.02
N ILE A 143 34.28 -12.98 19.17
CA ILE A 143 33.88 -13.88 20.25
C ILE A 143 35.10 -14.20 21.11
N ALA A 144 34.97 -14.07 22.43
CA ALA A 144 35.98 -14.45 23.42
C ALA A 144 35.44 -15.53 24.36
N ILE A 145 36.28 -16.54 24.63
CA ILE A 145 35.96 -17.71 25.43
C ILE A 145 36.97 -17.82 26.56
N PHE A 146 36.49 -17.62 27.77
CA PHE A 146 37.29 -17.68 28.99
C PHE A 146 36.97 -18.96 29.75
N SER A 147 38.00 -19.71 30.10
CA SER A 147 37.88 -21.00 30.77
C SER A 147 38.74 -21.02 32.02
N SER A 148 38.20 -21.45 33.14
CA SER A 148 38.91 -21.56 34.42
C SER A 148 38.75 -22.96 35.01
N TYR A 149 39.75 -23.39 35.76
CA TYR A 149 39.73 -24.65 36.50
C TYR A 149 40.17 -24.41 37.95
N ILE A 150 39.49 -25.04 38.89
CA ILE A 150 39.86 -25.01 40.30
C ILE A 150 39.57 -26.34 41.00
N ALA A 151 40.41 -26.71 41.97
CA ALA A 151 40.30 -27.93 42.78
C ALA A 151 39.93 -27.61 44.23
N SER A 152 38.87 -26.82 44.45
CA SER A 152 38.47 -26.31 45.77
C SER A 152 37.06 -26.71 46.22
N GLY A 153 36.29 -27.39 45.36
CA GLY A 153 34.86 -27.68 45.60
C GLY A 153 33.91 -26.51 45.33
N THR A 154 34.40 -25.31 45.05
CA THR A 154 33.58 -24.14 44.65
C THR A 154 34.01 -23.64 43.27
N PRO A 155 33.10 -23.55 42.28
CA PRO A 155 33.43 -23.04 40.95
C PRO A 155 33.97 -21.60 41.00
N THR A 156 34.87 -21.26 40.08
CA THR A 156 35.30 -19.86 39.92
C THR A 156 34.20 -19.01 39.30
N THR A 157 34.13 -17.73 39.67
CA THR A 157 33.42 -16.71 38.90
C THR A 157 34.38 -16.12 37.87
N VAL A 158 34.02 -16.19 36.60
CA VAL A 158 34.74 -15.51 35.51
C VAL A 158 33.92 -14.29 35.10
N THR A 159 34.52 -13.11 35.10
CA THR A 159 33.86 -11.85 34.73
C THR A 159 34.43 -11.37 33.40
N LYS A 160 33.57 -11.17 32.40
CA LYS A 160 33.95 -10.70 31.07
C LYS A 160 34.60 -9.30 31.12
N PRO A 161 35.41 -8.94 30.11
CA PRO A 161 35.81 -7.55 29.90
C PRO A 161 34.61 -6.61 29.79
N GLY A 162 34.77 -5.35 30.24
CA GLY A 162 33.70 -4.35 30.22
C GLY A 162 33.18 -4.00 28.81
N SER A 163 34.01 -4.12 27.78
CA SER A 163 33.66 -3.81 26.38
C SER A 163 32.79 -4.86 25.70
N MET A 164 32.70 -6.06 26.27
CA MET A 164 32.03 -7.19 25.64
C MET A 164 30.62 -7.41 26.22
N THR A 165 29.74 -8.04 25.47
CA THR A 165 28.41 -8.49 25.90
C THR A 165 28.45 -9.98 26.22
N ASN A 166 27.69 -10.42 27.23
CA ASN A 166 27.65 -11.83 27.62
C ASN A 166 26.78 -12.65 26.67
N VAL A 167 27.31 -13.74 26.10
CA VAL A 167 26.49 -14.75 25.39
C VAL A 167 25.94 -15.75 26.41
N GLY A 168 26.80 -16.30 27.26
CA GLY A 168 26.43 -17.32 28.23
C GLY A 168 27.65 -18.03 28.80
N GLY A 169 27.42 -19.06 29.62
CA GLY A 169 28.48 -19.79 30.30
C GLY A 169 27.93 -20.99 31.06
N TRP A 170 28.83 -21.83 31.56
CA TRP A 170 28.48 -23.04 32.30
C TRP A 170 29.55 -23.41 33.32
N ASN A 171 29.16 -24.21 34.30
CA ASN A 171 30.05 -24.80 35.30
C ASN A 171 29.84 -26.31 35.32
N VAL A 172 30.92 -27.08 35.37
CA VAL A 172 30.89 -28.53 35.54
C VAL A 172 31.80 -28.92 36.68
N THR A 173 31.26 -29.63 37.67
CA THR A 173 31.96 -29.98 38.92
C THR A 173 31.92 -31.50 39.14
N THR A 174 33.08 -32.09 39.40
CA THR A 174 33.25 -33.51 39.74
C THR A 174 34.14 -33.62 40.99
N GLY A 175 33.55 -34.01 42.13
CA GLY A 175 34.26 -33.97 43.41
C GLY A 175 34.67 -32.54 43.78
N THR A 176 35.95 -32.32 44.08
CA THR A 176 36.49 -30.97 44.36
C THR A 176 36.88 -30.19 43.11
N ASN A 177 36.82 -30.80 41.93
CA ASN A 177 37.31 -30.21 40.68
C ASN A 177 36.17 -29.54 39.93
N SER A 178 36.31 -28.24 39.60
CA SER A 178 35.33 -27.49 38.83
C SER A 178 35.97 -26.81 37.62
N THR A 179 35.25 -26.81 36.50
CA THR A 179 35.59 -26.07 35.29
C THR A 179 34.49 -25.05 35.00
N THR A 180 34.87 -23.78 34.84
CA THR A 180 33.96 -22.66 34.52
C THR A 180 34.25 -22.14 33.11
N HIS A 181 33.20 -21.87 32.34
CA HIS A 181 33.27 -21.24 31.03
C HIS A 181 32.41 -19.98 30.95
N LEU A 182 32.93 -18.99 30.23
CA LEU A 182 32.23 -17.77 29.87
C LEU A 182 32.48 -17.46 28.40
N VAL A 183 31.41 -17.17 27.67
CA VAL A 183 31.44 -16.73 26.27
C VAL A 183 30.90 -15.30 26.22
N ALA A 184 31.66 -14.41 25.61
CA ALA A 184 31.29 -13.03 25.41
C ALA A 184 31.57 -12.60 23.96
N TYR A 185 30.88 -11.55 23.49
CA TYR A 185 31.06 -11.02 22.14
C TYR A 185 31.22 -9.50 22.11
N GLU A 186 31.80 -8.98 21.03
CA GLU A 186 31.92 -7.55 20.75
C GLU A 186 31.86 -7.31 19.24
N THR A 187 31.10 -6.31 18.80
CA THR A 187 31.05 -5.94 17.37
C THR A 187 32.25 -5.07 17.03
N LEU A 188 33.00 -5.45 16.00
CA LEU A 188 34.15 -4.68 15.52
C LEU A 188 33.68 -3.64 14.48
N SER A 189 34.34 -2.49 14.44
CA SER A 189 34.04 -1.44 13.44
C SER A 189 34.97 -1.44 12.22
N ALA A 190 36.02 -2.26 12.23
CA ALA A 190 37.03 -2.34 11.17
C ALA A 190 37.75 -3.69 11.17
N SER A 191 38.41 -4.03 10.06
CA SER A 191 39.36 -5.14 9.99
C SER A 191 40.69 -4.75 10.67
N GLY A 192 41.52 -5.74 10.99
CA GLY A 192 42.80 -5.54 11.66
C GLY A 192 42.82 -6.11 13.09
N SER A 193 43.80 -5.68 13.89
CA SER A 193 43.99 -6.22 15.23
C SER A 193 42.82 -5.89 16.14
N THR A 194 42.26 -6.91 16.78
CA THR A 194 41.17 -6.77 17.76
C THR A 194 41.63 -6.28 19.13
N GLY A 195 42.95 -6.27 19.38
CA GLY A 195 43.52 -6.11 20.72
C GLY A 195 43.23 -7.32 21.62
N THR A 196 43.89 -7.37 22.79
CA THR A 196 43.66 -8.44 23.78
C THR A 196 42.34 -8.23 24.53
N ARG A 197 41.76 -9.29 25.08
CA ARG A 197 40.61 -9.22 26.01
C ARG A 197 41.01 -9.84 27.35
N THR A 198 40.73 -9.15 28.46
CA THR A 198 41.09 -9.62 29.81
C THR A 198 39.85 -9.83 30.66
N ALA A 199 39.59 -11.07 31.06
CA ALA A 199 38.58 -11.44 32.04
C ALA A 199 39.20 -11.57 33.44
N THR A 200 38.44 -11.31 34.50
CA THR A 200 38.87 -11.56 35.89
C THR A 200 38.29 -12.87 36.42
N VAL A 201 39.04 -13.55 37.29
CA VAL A 201 38.67 -14.85 37.86
C VAL A 201 38.76 -14.79 39.39
N SER A 202 37.71 -15.23 40.08
CA SER A 202 37.67 -15.30 41.54
C SER A 202 36.93 -16.54 42.04
N PRO A 203 37.51 -17.34 42.95
CA PRO A 203 38.92 -17.33 43.39
C PRO A 203 39.89 -17.70 42.25
N ALA A 204 41.20 -17.53 42.46
CA ALA A 204 42.22 -17.79 41.43
C ALA A 204 42.17 -19.22 40.89
N GLY A 205 42.17 -19.36 39.56
CA GLY A 205 42.15 -20.66 38.87
C GLY A 205 43.56 -21.25 38.69
N ALA A 206 43.66 -22.57 38.69
CA ALA A 206 44.93 -23.29 38.53
C ALA A 206 45.29 -23.59 37.06
N ASN A 207 44.31 -23.69 36.17
CA ASN A 207 44.52 -23.90 34.73
C ASN A 207 43.51 -23.06 33.93
N ALA A 208 43.84 -21.81 33.65
CA ALA A 208 42.96 -20.93 32.89
C ALA A 208 43.35 -20.90 31.41
N ALA A 209 42.38 -20.72 30.52
CA ALA A 209 42.62 -20.70 29.07
C ALA A 209 41.70 -19.71 28.38
N GLY A 210 42.25 -19.08 27.34
CA GLY A 210 41.60 -18.05 26.54
C GLY A 210 41.55 -18.41 25.06
N PHE A 211 40.44 -18.15 24.41
CA PHE A 211 40.28 -18.43 22.98
C PHE A 211 39.38 -17.39 22.31
N MET A 212 39.93 -16.71 21.31
CA MET A 212 39.20 -15.71 20.52
C MET A 212 39.07 -16.12 19.07
N PHE A 213 37.95 -15.75 18.46
CA PHE A 213 37.74 -15.86 17.03
C PHE A 213 36.78 -14.77 16.55
N THR A 214 36.81 -14.47 15.27
CA THR A 214 35.86 -13.56 14.63
C THR A 214 34.91 -14.33 13.73
N LEU A 215 33.61 -14.01 13.82
CA LEU A 215 32.62 -14.45 12.85
C LEU A 215 32.63 -13.49 11.67
N LYS A 216 32.75 -14.07 10.48
CA LYS A 216 32.78 -13.37 9.21
C LYS A 216 31.40 -12.78 8.91
N PRO A 217 31.31 -11.48 8.62
CA PRO A 217 30.11 -10.92 7.99
C PRO A 217 29.77 -11.72 6.75
N GLY A 218 28.51 -12.10 6.64
CA GLY A 218 28.00 -12.64 5.39
C GLY A 218 28.30 -11.64 4.28
N SER A 219 28.91 -12.11 3.19
CA SER A 219 28.71 -11.41 1.93
C SER A 219 27.20 -11.23 1.79
N VAL A 220 26.75 -10.03 1.40
CA VAL A 220 25.41 -9.89 0.82
C VAL A 220 25.25 -11.09 -0.11
N ALA A 221 24.11 -11.79 -0.04
CA ALA A 221 23.79 -12.79 -1.04
C ALA A 221 24.26 -12.25 -2.40
N PRO A 222 24.93 -13.05 -3.27
CA PRO A 222 25.21 -12.56 -4.62
C PRO A 222 23.93 -11.91 -5.12
N PRO A 223 23.99 -10.74 -5.82
CA PRO A 223 22.79 -10.02 -6.19
C PRO A 223 21.80 -11.06 -6.69
N PRO A 224 20.60 -11.11 -6.09
CA PRO A 224 19.66 -12.19 -6.37
C PRO A 224 19.62 -12.34 -7.88
N SER A 225 19.81 -13.56 -8.39
CA SER A 225 19.82 -13.80 -9.85
C SER A 225 18.65 -13.02 -10.43
N SER A 226 18.90 -12.06 -11.33
CA SER A 226 17.84 -11.20 -11.87
C SER A 226 16.68 -12.10 -12.29
N PRO A 227 15.41 -11.75 -12.04
CA PRO A 227 14.32 -12.65 -12.37
C PRO A 227 14.39 -12.88 -13.87
N VAL A 228 14.58 -14.13 -14.30
CA VAL A 228 14.71 -14.45 -15.72
C VAL A 228 13.43 -15.13 -16.15
N ALA A 229 12.71 -14.50 -17.08
CA ALA A 229 11.68 -15.20 -17.83
C ALA A 229 12.33 -16.18 -18.79
N HIS A 230 11.94 -17.44 -18.68
CA HIS A 230 12.38 -18.48 -19.60
C HIS A 230 11.39 -18.57 -20.76
N THR A 231 11.92 -18.59 -21.98
CA THR A 231 11.12 -18.52 -23.22
C THR A 231 11.19 -19.80 -24.06
N THR A 232 11.82 -20.86 -23.56
CA THR A 232 11.91 -22.13 -24.30
C THR A 232 10.57 -22.87 -24.31
N THR A 233 10.42 -23.81 -25.24
CA THR A 233 9.20 -24.63 -25.36
C THR A 233 8.88 -25.46 -24.11
N ASN A 234 9.88 -25.74 -23.26
CA ASN A 234 9.67 -26.47 -22.01
C ASN A 234 9.28 -25.55 -20.84
N ASP A 235 9.53 -24.25 -20.98
CA ASP A 235 9.31 -23.24 -19.92
C ASP A 235 8.03 -22.45 -20.11
N VAL A 236 7.46 -22.46 -21.32
CA VAL A 236 6.26 -21.72 -21.69
C VAL A 236 5.19 -22.70 -22.16
N SER A 237 3.97 -22.53 -21.66
CA SER A 237 2.77 -23.21 -22.13
C SER A 237 1.71 -22.19 -22.51
N SER A 238 0.98 -22.43 -23.60
CA SER A 238 -0.12 -21.55 -24.00
C SER A 238 -1.32 -22.34 -24.50
N VAL A 239 -2.50 -21.75 -24.41
CA VAL A 239 -3.74 -22.33 -24.91
C VAL A 239 -4.58 -21.26 -25.58
N THR A 240 -5.40 -21.67 -26.54
CA THR A 240 -6.43 -20.84 -27.15
C THR A 240 -7.77 -21.56 -27.12
N VAL A 241 -8.84 -20.83 -26.91
CA VAL A 241 -10.20 -21.32 -27.06
C VAL A 241 -10.99 -20.39 -27.96
N SER A 242 -11.77 -20.98 -28.87
CA SER A 242 -12.64 -20.26 -29.78
C SER A 242 -14.02 -19.96 -29.20
N SER A 243 -14.47 -20.81 -28.27
CA SER A 243 -15.69 -20.64 -27.49
C SER A 243 -15.69 -21.68 -26.36
N ALA A 244 -15.17 -21.31 -25.19
CA ALA A 244 -15.20 -22.18 -24.02
C ALA A 244 -15.24 -21.36 -22.72
N PRO A 245 -15.86 -21.88 -21.66
CA PRO A 245 -15.93 -21.18 -20.38
C PRO A 245 -14.62 -21.26 -19.59
N THR A 246 -13.70 -22.14 -20.02
CA THR A 246 -12.45 -22.46 -19.31
C THR A 246 -11.24 -22.40 -20.23
N LEU A 247 -10.17 -21.79 -19.73
CA LEU A 247 -8.82 -21.85 -20.28
C LEU A 247 -8.01 -22.83 -19.45
N ARG A 248 -7.72 -24.01 -20.02
CA ARG A 248 -6.97 -25.07 -19.35
C ARG A 248 -5.55 -25.12 -19.90
N VAL A 249 -4.64 -24.44 -19.24
CA VAL A 249 -3.24 -24.31 -19.68
C VAL A 249 -2.42 -25.46 -19.09
N PRO A 250 -1.68 -26.23 -19.90
CA PRO A 250 -0.74 -27.22 -19.37
C PRO A 250 0.28 -26.57 -18.44
N LYS A 251 0.70 -27.29 -17.41
CA LYS A 251 1.88 -26.90 -16.64
C LYS A 251 3.12 -26.96 -17.56
N PRO A 252 3.99 -25.93 -17.57
CA PRO A 252 5.26 -26.02 -18.30
C PRO A 252 6.07 -27.24 -17.83
N VAL A 253 6.74 -27.91 -18.78
CA VAL A 253 7.44 -29.18 -18.50
C VAL A 253 8.57 -28.99 -17.50
N ALA A 254 9.25 -27.84 -17.55
CA ALA A 254 10.45 -27.59 -16.77
C ALA A 254 10.20 -27.02 -15.36
N VAL A 255 8.94 -26.92 -14.90
CA VAL A 255 8.61 -26.35 -13.58
C VAL A 255 9.40 -27.05 -12.47
N ALA A 256 10.03 -26.26 -11.60
CA ALA A 256 10.88 -26.68 -10.51
C ALA A 256 10.54 -25.92 -9.21
N ASP A 257 10.98 -26.47 -8.09
CA ASP A 257 10.83 -25.83 -6.77
C ASP A 257 11.53 -24.47 -6.76
N GLY A 258 10.86 -23.46 -6.21
CA GLY A 258 11.35 -22.08 -6.12
C GLY A 258 11.07 -21.22 -7.35
N ASP A 259 10.43 -21.76 -8.38
CA ASP A 259 9.98 -20.97 -9.53
C ASP A 259 8.84 -20.03 -9.16
N LEU A 260 8.80 -18.88 -9.85
CA LEU A 260 7.58 -18.12 -10.00
C LEU A 260 6.95 -18.43 -11.36
N LEU A 261 5.73 -18.96 -11.33
CA LEU A 261 4.92 -19.09 -12.54
C LEU A 261 4.14 -17.80 -12.75
N VAL A 262 4.19 -17.29 -13.97
CA VAL A 262 3.39 -16.15 -14.41
C VAL A 262 2.37 -16.61 -15.43
N GLY A 263 1.10 -16.26 -15.21
CA GLY A 263 -0.03 -16.60 -16.07
C GLY A 263 -0.62 -15.34 -16.66
N VAL A 264 -0.44 -15.09 -17.95
CA VAL A 264 -1.10 -13.99 -18.67
C VAL A 264 -2.34 -14.55 -19.35
N VAL A 265 -3.50 -14.00 -19.01
CA VAL A 265 -4.79 -14.55 -19.41
C VAL A 265 -5.62 -13.46 -20.07
N PHE A 266 -6.10 -13.77 -21.26
CA PHE A 266 -6.95 -12.92 -22.08
C PHE A 266 -8.28 -13.60 -22.38
N HIS A 267 -9.37 -12.84 -22.34
CA HIS A 267 -10.63 -13.26 -22.97
C HIS A 267 -11.41 -12.08 -23.57
N ARG A 268 -12.34 -12.39 -24.48
CA ARG A 268 -13.15 -11.43 -25.23
C ARG A 268 -14.61 -11.35 -24.72
N ASN A 269 -14.79 -11.14 -23.43
CA ASN A 269 -16.09 -10.90 -22.80
C ASN A 269 -16.03 -9.56 -22.05
N ALA A 270 -17.14 -8.83 -22.00
CA ALA A 270 -17.30 -7.68 -21.09
C ALA A 270 -17.40 -8.18 -19.64
N GLY A 271 -17.02 -7.38 -18.63
CA GLY A 271 -17.23 -7.66 -17.21
C GLY A 271 -15.97 -7.98 -16.40
N ASN A 272 -16.17 -8.58 -15.21
CA ASN A 272 -15.17 -8.73 -14.13
C ASN A 272 -13.99 -9.64 -14.46
N ILE A 273 -13.00 -9.68 -13.56
CA ILE A 273 -11.96 -10.71 -13.52
C ILE A 273 -12.53 -12.14 -13.55
N PHE A 274 -11.70 -13.10 -13.97
CA PHE A 274 -12.05 -14.52 -14.06
C PHE A 274 -12.71 -15.03 -12.76
N ALA A 275 -13.96 -15.51 -12.84
CA ALA A 275 -14.76 -15.96 -11.68
C ALA A 275 -14.17 -17.17 -10.94
N THR A 276 -13.20 -17.87 -11.54
CA THR A 276 -12.44 -18.92 -10.84
C THR A 276 -10.99 -18.88 -11.31
N VAL A 277 -10.10 -18.68 -10.35
CA VAL A 277 -8.64 -18.70 -10.50
C VAL A 277 -8.13 -20.08 -10.03
N PRO A 278 -7.14 -20.69 -10.70
CA PRO A 278 -6.61 -21.98 -10.23
C PRO A 278 -6.06 -21.86 -8.80
N PRO A 279 -6.22 -22.89 -7.93
CA PRO A 279 -5.81 -22.81 -6.53
C PRO A 279 -4.36 -22.36 -6.35
N GLY A 280 -4.15 -21.42 -5.42
CA GLY A 280 -2.85 -20.86 -5.07
C GLY A 280 -2.19 -20.01 -6.16
N TRP A 281 -2.96 -19.54 -7.14
CA TRP A 281 -2.59 -18.42 -7.99
C TRP A 281 -3.20 -17.14 -7.42
N THR A 282 -2.46 -16.03 -7.52
CA THR A 282 -2.89 -14.70 -7.10
C THR A 282 -2.83 -13.76 -8.30
N VAL A 283 -3.77 -12.81 -8.38
CA VAL A 283 -3.86 -11.85 -9.49
C VAL A 283 -2.96 -10.63 -9.25
N PHE A 284 -2.32 -10.12 -10.30
CA PHE A 284 -1.86 -8.72 -10.35
C PHE A 284 -3.02 -7.83 -10.80
N PRO A 285 -3.01 -6.50 -10.61
CA PRO A 285 -4.02 -5.62 -11.20
C PRO A 285 -4.09 -5.78 -12.73
N GLY A 286 -5.31 -5.82 -13.27
CA GLY A 286 -5.58 -6.08 -14.70
C GLY A 286 -5.95 -4.83 -15.50
N ALA A 287 -6.12 -5.01 -16.81
CA ALA A 287 -6.62 -4.01 -17.75
C ALA A 287 -7.95 -4.51 -18.36
N TYR A 288 -8.99 -3.67 -18.36
CA TYR A 288 -10.35 -4.08 -18.71
C TYR A 288 -11.02 -3.09 -19.68
N THR A 289 -11.61 -3.61 -20.76
CA THR A 289 -12.58 -2.89 -21.60
C THR A 289 -13.82 -3.74 -21.84
N SER A 290 -14.84 -3.12 -22.44
CA SER A 290 -16.07 -3.80 -22.89
C SER A 290 -15.83 -4.94 -23.90
N GLY A 291 -14.64 -5.08 -24.49
CA GLY A 291 -14.33 -6.09 -25.51
C GLY A 291 -13.00 -6.84 -25.33
N CYS A 292 -12.19 -6.48 -24.35
CA CYS A 292 -10.86 -7.04 -24.12
C CYS A 292 -10.56 -7.04 -22.62
N LEU A 293 -10.42 -8.24 -22.03
CA LEU A 293 -9.94 -8.41 -20.67
C LEU A 293 -8.55 -9.01 -20.70
N LEU A 294 -7.60 -8.38 -20.01
CA LEU A 294 -6.23 -8.83 -19.89
C LEU A 294 -5.80 -8.79 -18.42
N ALA A 295 -5.43 -9.95 -17.88
CA ALA A 295 -4.97 -10.07 -16.50
C ALA A 295 -3.68 -10.88 -16.43
N VAL A 296 -2.83 -10.57 -15.46
CA VAL A 296 -1.62 -11.32 -15.16
C VAL A 296 -1.80 -11.93 -13.77
N TYR A 297 -1.41 -13.18 -13.61
CA TYR A 297 -1.45 -13.93 -12.36
C TYR A 297 -0.06 -14.44 -12.03
N TRP A 298 0.16 -14.75 -10.77
CA TRP A 298 1.39 -15.37 -10.32
C TRP A 298 1.13 -16.51 -9.34
N ARG A 299 2.07 -17.46 -9.31
CA ARG A 299 2.10 -18.57 -8.36
C ARG A 299 3.54 -18.90 -8.01
N TYR A 300 3.85 -18.94 -6.73
CA TYR A 300 5.14 -19.40 -6.24
C TYR A 300 5.12 -20.92 -6.04
N VAL A 301 6.06 -21.64 -6.65
CA VAL A 301 6.11 -23.10 -6.62
C VAL A 301 6.94 -23.54 -5.42
N THR A 302 6.28 -24.00 -4.37
CA THR A 302 6.96 -24.57 -3.19
C THR A 302 7.35 -26.02 -3.38
N SER A 303 6.64 -26.74 -4.26
CA SER A 303 6.98 -28.11 -4.66
C SER A 303 6.39 -28.44 -6.03
N ALA A 304 7.25 -28.55 -7.04
CA ALA A 304 6.91 -28.89 -8.43
C ALA A 304 6.22 -30.25 -8.57
N ALA A 305 6.51 -31.19 -7.65
CA ALA A 305 5.88 -32.50 -7.57
C ALA A 305 4.37 -32.41 -7.22
N THR A 306 3.96 -31.33 -6.55
CA THR A 306 2.56 -31.11 -6.16
C THR A 306 1.78 -30.24 -7.15
N GLU A 307 2.45 -29.67 -8.15
CA GLU A 307 1.79 -28.84 -9.15
C GLU A 307 0.91 -29.67 -10.09
N PRO A 308 -0.35 -29.26 -10.31
CA PRO A 308 -1.28 -29.98 -11.17
C PRO A 308 -0.81 -30.01 -12.63
N ASP A 309 -1.24 -31.01 -13.38
CA ASP A 309 -0.92 -31.12 -14.82
C ASP A 309 -1.45 -29.93 -15.65
N PHE A 310 -2.50 -29.26 -15.15
CA PHE A 310 -3.12 -28.12 -15.81
C PHE A 310 -3.61 -27.07 -14.82
N TYR A 311 -3.44 -25.80 -15.20
CA TYR A 311 -4.02 -24.65 -14.54
C TYR A 311 -5.28 -24.23 -15.28
N THR A 312 -6.39 -24.10 -14.57
CA THR A 312 -7.70 -23.81 -15.17
C THR A 312 -8.24 -22.46 -14.70
N TRP A 313 -8.33 -21.50 -15.63
CA TRP A 313 -9.04 -20.25 -15.43
C TRP A 313 -10.45 -20.35 -15.98
N ARG A 314 -11.44 -19.78 -15.29
CA ARG A 314 -12.83 -19.76 -15.74
C ARG A 314 -13.30 -18.33 -15.99
N SER A 315 -13.83 -18.09 -17.19
CA SER A 315 -14.46 -16.83 -17.55
C SER A 315 -15.71 -16.60 -16.69
N PRO A 316 -15.97 -15.37 -16.22
CA PRO A 316 -17.16 -15.07 -15.41
C PRO A 316 -18.45 -15.14 -16.23
N ASN A 317 -18.36 -14.86 -17.54
CA ASN A 317 -19.52 -14.69 -18.41
C ASN A 317 -19.69 -15.85 -19.40
N GLY A 318 -19.43 -17.08 -18.95
CA GLY A 318 -19.61 -18.28 -19.76
C GLY A 318 -18.58 -18.41 -20.90
N SER A 319 -18.96 -19.07 -22.00
CA SER A 319 -18.05 -19.37 -23.11
C SER A 319 -17.50 -18.11 -23.77
N ALA A 320 -16.18 -17.95 -23.73
CA ALA A 320 -15.47 -16.83 -24.33
C ALA A 320 -14.47 -17.32 -25.39
N ARG A 321 -14.07 -16.41 -26.27
CA ARG A 321 -12.79 -16.53 -26.98
C ARG A 321 -11.70 -16.10 -26.03
N GLY A 322 -10.61 -16.85 -25.94
CA GLY A 322 -9.54 -16.50 -25.03
C GLY A 322 -8.22 -17.16 -25.37
N ALA A 323 -7.17 -16.60 -24.79
CA ALA A 323 -5.84 -17.16 -24.81
C ALA A 323 -5.24 -17.05 -23.41
N ALA A 324 -4.34 -17.97 -23.09
CA ALA A 324 -3.52 -17.85 -21.90
C ALA A 324 -2.11 -18.32 -22.19
N VAL A 325 -1.15 -17.72 -21.51
CA VAL A 325 0.27 -18.07 -21.52
C VAL A 325 0.69 -18.26 -20.07
N VAL A 326 1.26 -19.40 -19.74
CA VAL A 326 1.92 -19.67 -18.45
C VAL A 326 3.40 -19.87 -18.72
N PHE A 327 4.26 -19.12 -18.05
CA PHE A 327 5.71 -19.25 -18.21
C PHE A 327 6.45 -19.19 -16.87
N ARG A 328 7.65 -19.77 -16.86
CA ARG A 328 8.53 -19.81 -15.69
C ARG A 328 9.36 -18.54 -15.59
N VAL A 329 9.47 -18.04 -14.37
CA VAL A 329 10.43 -17.02 -13.95
C VAL A 329 11.27 -17.60 -12.82
N THR A 330 12.59 -17.71 -13.03
CA THR A 330 13.53 -18.08 -11.97
C THR A 330 14.14 -16.85 -11.36
N GLY A 331 14.57 -16.90 -10.10
CA GLY A 331 15.20 -15.74 -9.47
C GLY A 331 14.21 -14.61 -9.21
N ALA A 332 12.94 -14.92 -9.00
CA ALA A 332 11.95 -13.99 -8.44
C ALA A 332 11.90 -14.10 -6.92
N ALA A 333 11.53 -13.01 -6.23
CA ALA A 333 11.40 -13.00 -4.78
C ALA A 333 10.30 -13.97 -4.32
N PRO A 334 10.53 -14.77 -3.26
CA PRO A 334 9.45 -15.52 -2.63
C PRO A 334 8.41 -14.52 -2.07
N PRO A 335 7.11 -14.86 -2.11
CA PRO A 335 6.08 -14.02 -1.52
C PRO A 335 6.30 -13.90 -0.01
N SER A 336 6.07 -12.71 0.54
CA SER A 336 6.05 -12.48 1.99
C SER A 336 4.62 -12.45 2.52
N ALA A 337 4.44 -12.52 3.83
CA ALA A 337 3.11 -12.41 4.45
C ALA A 337 2.39 -11.07 4.15
N ALA A 338 3.11 -10.06 3.65
CA ALA A 338 2.59 -8.73 3.33
C ALA A 338 2.60 -8.39 1.82
N HIS A 339 3.30 -9.15 0.95
CA HIS A 339 3.50 -8.79 -0.46
C HIS A 339 3.62 -9.99 -1.41
N GLY A 340 3.08 -9.83 -2.63
CA GLY A 340 3.41 -10.67 -3.79
C GLY A 340 4.78 -10.30 -4.40
N PRO A 341 5.27 -11.02 -5.43
CA PRO A 341 6.63 -10.91 -5.96
C PRO A 341 6.86 -9.70 -6.91
N TYR A 342 6.15 -8.58 -6.72
CA TYR A 342 6.11 -7.46 -7.67
C TYR A 342 6.14 -6.06 -7.04
N ASP A 343 6.63 -5.09 -7.81
CA ASP A 343 6.87 -3.70 -7.35
C ASP A 343 5.66 -2.79 -7.59
N SER A 344 5.22 -2.66 -8.84
CA SER A 344 4.05 -1.87 -9.23
C SER A 344 3.53 -2.30 -10.62
N ASN A 345 2.38 -1.77 -11.02
CA ASN A 345 1.73 -2.08 -12.30
C ASN A 345 1.14 -0.81 -12.92
N GLY A 346 0.89 -0.87 -14.21
CA GLY A 346 0.17 0.15 -14.94
C GLY A 346 -0.61 -0.48 -16.10
N ALA A 347 -1.89 -0.12 -16.21
CA ALA A 347 -2.81 -0.66 -17.21
C ALA A 347 -3.33 0.46 -18.12
N ALA A 348 -3.46 0.18 -19.41
CA ALA A 348 -4.14 1.05 -20.36
C ALA A 348 -5.00 0.25 -21.33
N THR A 349 -5.98 0.93 -21.89
CA THR A 349 -6.98 0.36 -22.79
C THR A 349 -7.25 1.28 -23.97
N GLY A 350 -7.70 0.72 -25.10
CA GLY A 350 -8.04 1.51 -26.29
C GLY A 350 -8.97 0.77 -27.26
N ALA A 351 -9.68 1.51 -28.10
CA ALA A 351 -10.56 0.99 -29.15
C ALA A 351 -10.39 1.84 -30.42
N GLY A 352 -10.42 1.21 -31.60
CA GLY A 352 -10.19 1.87 -32.89
C GLY A 352 -8.75 2.34 -33.09
N VAL A 353 -7.78 1.72 -32.41
CA VAL A 353 -6.38 2.18 -32.38
C VAL A 353 -5.47 1.29 -33.24
N SER A 354 -4.42 1.88 -33.82
CA SER A 354 -3.34 1.18 -34.54
C SER A 354 -2.12 0.88 -33.66
N SER A 355 -2.15 1.29 -32.38
CA SER A 355 -1.19 0.88 -31.36
C SER A 355 -1.81 0.96 -29.95
N ILE A 356 -1.23 0.23 -29.00
CA ILE A 356 -1.60 0.30 -27.58
C ILE A 356 -0.35 0.61 -26.75
N VAL A 357 -0.46 1.62 -25.87
CA VAL A 357 0.63 2.08 -25.01
C VAL A 357 0.34 1.63 -23.58
N ALA A 358 1.10 0.66 -23.08
CA ALA A 358 1.05 0.29 -21.68
C ALA A 358 1.81 1.35 -20.84
N PRO A 359 1.19 1.89 -19.78
CA PRO A 359 1.76 3.00 -19.01
C PRO A 359 2.97 2.52 -18.20
N ALA A 360 3.90 3.44 -17.95
CA ALA A 360 5.10 3.12 -17.21
C ALA A 360 4.77 2.63 -15.79
N THR A 361 5.57 1.70 -15.30
CA THR A 361 5.53 1.21 -13.92
C THR A 361 6.80 1.66 -13.18
N THR A 362 6.71 1.81 -11.86
CA THR A 362 7.86 2.21 -11.02
C THR A 362 8.58 0.97 -10.52
N VAL A 363 9.82 0.83 -10.94
CA VAL A 363 10.68 -0.31 -10.60
C VAL A 363 11.56 0.09 -9.43
N VAL A 364 11.59 -0.72 -8.39
CA VAL A 364 12.30 -0.36 -7.15
C VAL A 364 13.72 -0.94 -7.14
N GLY A 365 14.02 -1.93 -7.99
CA GLY A 365 15.32 -2.60 -8.09
C GLY A 365 16.02 -2.54 -9.47
N PRO A 366 17.37 -2.41 -9.52
CA PRO A 366 18.15 -2.36 -10.77
C PRO A 366 18.30 -3.69 -11.51
N ALA A 367 17.56 -4.73 -11.12
CA ALA A 367 17.64 -6.07 -11.70
C ALA A 367 16.24 -6.69 -11.83
N ALA A 368 15.20 -5.87 -11.99
CA ALA A 368 13.83 -6.35 -12.12
C ALA A 368 13.51 -6.86 -13.52
N LEU A 369 12.55 -7.78 -13.60
CA LEU A 369 12.00 -8.27 -14.86
C LEU A 369 10.69 -7.54 -15.15
N LEU A 370 10.68 -6.73 -16.19
CA LEU A 370 9.46 -6.11 -16.69
C LEU A 370 8.73 -7.11 -17.58
N ILE A 371 7.46 -7.35 -17.29
CA ILE A 371 6.53 -8.17 -18.08
C ILE A 371 5.58 -7.22 -18.80
N GLY A 372 5.50 -7.35 -20.11
CA GLY A 372 4.55 -6.65 -20.96
C GLY A 372 3.53 -7.63 -21.52
N ALA A 373 2.26 -7.34 -21.29
CA ALA A 373 1.15 -8.08 -21.84
C ALA A 373 0.33 -7.16 -22.74
N PHE A 374 0.05 -7.57 -23.97
CA PHE A 374 -0.69 -6.78 -24.94
C PHE A 374 -1.72 -7.67 -25.63
N ALA A 375 -2.98 -7.24 -25.65
CA ALA A 375 -4.03 -7.96 -26.33
C ALA A 375 -4.72 -7.05 -27.35
N THR A 376 -5.17 -7.64 -28.45
CA THR A 376 -5.95 -6.94 -29.48
C THR A 376 -7.04 -7.84 -30.02
N THR A 377 -8.14 -7.22 -30.44
CA THR A 377 -9.26 -7.84 -31.14
C THR A 377 -9.49 -7.12 -32.45
N SER A 378 -9.85 -7.85 -33.50
CA SER A 378 -10.21 -7.32 -34.81
C SER A 378 -11.65 -7.69 -35.15
N SER A 379 -12.39 -6.73 -35.69
CA SER A 379 -13.71 -6.93 -36.31
C SER A 379 -13.62 -7.40 -37.76
N SER A 380 -12.40 -7.50 -38.32
CA SER A 380 -12.15 -8.00 -39.68
C SER A 380 -11.77 -9.49 -39.68
N THR A 381 -11.82 -10.09 -40.87
CA THR A 381 -11.32 -11.46 -41.14
C THR A 381 -9.80 -11.54 -41.22
N THR A 382 -9.10 -10.40 -41.27
CA THR A 382 -7.64 -10.35 -41.25
C THR A 382 -7.14 -10.75 -39.85
N PRO A 383 -6.14 -11.64 -39.75
CA PRO A 383 -5.56 -12.02 -38.47
C PRO A 383 -5.09 -10.78 -37.68
N ALA A 384 -5.60 -10.63 -36.46
CA ALA A 384 -5.14 -9.61 -35.54
C ALA A 384 -3.74 -9.96 -35.06
N VAL A 385 -2.88 -8.95 -34.93
CA VAL A 385 -1.51 -9.07 -34.41
C VAL A 385 -1.22 -7.86 -33.52
N ALA A 386 -0.58 -8.11 -32.38
CA ALA A 386 0.11 -7.08 -31.61
C ALA A 386 1.62 -7.33 -31.71
N SER A 387 2.41 -6.31 -32.04
CA SER A 387 3.86 -6.45 -32.15
C SER A 387 4.51 -6.48 -30.77
N THR A 388 5.57 -7.26 -30.60
CA THR A 388 6.48 -7.13 -29.47
C THR A 388 7.01 -5.68 -29.37
N PRO A 389 6.83 -4.97 -28.24
CA PRO A 389 7.33 -3.61 -28.09
C PRO A 389 8.86 -3.53 -28.23
N SER A 390 9.34 -2.40 -28.73
CA SER A 390 10.78 -2.15 -28.84
C SER A 390 11.51 -2.28 -27.49
N GLY A 391 12.62 -3.01 -27.48
CA GLY A 391 13.42 -3.27 -26.29
C GLY A 391 12.88 -4.38 -25.38
N MET A 392 11.80 -5.07 -25.77
CA MET A 392 11.31 -6.27 -25.10
C MET A 392 11.61 -7.53 -25.93
N THR A 393 11.74 -8.66 -25.25
CA THR A 393 11.91 -10.00 -25.82
C THR A 393 10.57 -10.74 -25.74
N GLU A 394 10.09 -11.24 -26.89
CA GLU A 394 8.88 -12.05 -26.94
C GLU A 394 9.03 -13.31 -26.08
N VAL A 395 8.04 -13.55 -25.21
CA VAL A 395 7.83 -14.83 -24.53
C VAL A 395 6.90 -15.68 -25.39
N LYS A 396 5.75 -15.11 -25.79
CA LYS A 396 4.78 -15.79 -26.64
C LYS A 396 3.75 -14.85 -27.26
N GLY A 397 3.65 -14.89 -28.58
CA GLY A 397 2.47 -14.48 -29.34
C GLY A 397 1.47 -15.61 -29.54
N VAL A 398 0.19 -15.36 -29.28
CA VAL A 398 -0.89 -16.34 -29.32
C VAL A 398 -2.04 -15.82 -30.19
N PRO A 399 -2.16 -16.27 -31.44
CA PRO A 399 -3.28 -15.93 -32.31
C PRO A 399 -4.54 -16.73 -31.96
N ILE A 400 -5.69 -16.07 -31.92
CA ILE A 400 -7.01 -16.67 -31.74
C ILE A 400 -7.82 -16.41 -33.02
N VAL A 401 -7.88 -17.39 -33.91
CA VAL A 401 -8.56 -17.26 -35.20
C VAL A 401 -9.75 -18.20 -35.26
N THR A 402 -10.98 -17.64 -35.25
CA THR A 402 -12.18 -18.41 -35.61
C THR A 402 -13.24 -17.55 -36.29
N GLY A 403 -13.53 -17.88 -37.55
CA GLY A 403 -14.57 -17.24 -38.33
C GLY A 403 -14.28 -15.77 -38.65
N THR A 404 -15.29 -14.90 -38.49
CA THR A 404 -15.28 -13.49 -38.93
C THR A 404 -14.60 -12.50 -37.96
N ALA A 405 -14.01 -12.97 -36.86
CA ALA A 405 -13.31 -12.10 -35.91
C ALA A 405 -12.06 -12.78 -35.35
N ALA A 406 -10.96 -12.02 -35.26
CA ALA A 406 -9.67 -12.48 -34.76
C ALA A 406 -9.28 -11.76 -33.46
N ALA A 407 -8.49 -12.42 -32.62
CA ALA A 407 -7.86 -11.80 -31.45
C ALA A 407 -6.42 -12.29 -31.32
N TYR A 408 -5.60 -11.55 -30.57
CA TYR A 408 -4.20 -11.85 -30.37
C TYR A 408 -3.79 -11.48 -28.95
N LEU A 409 -2.99 -12.35 -28.32
CA LEU A 409 -2.31 -12.07 -27.06
C LEU A 409 -0.80 -12.11 -27.30
N GLU A 410 -0.13 -11.02 -26.98
CA GLU A 410 1.32 -10.87 -27.02
C GLU A 410 1.86 -10.76 -25.59
N VAL A 411 2.83 -11.60 -25.25
CA VAL A 411 3.54 -11.56 -23.98
C VAL A 411 5.02 -11.38 -24.25
N ALA A 412 5.61 -10.35 -23.66
CA ALA A 412 7.01 -10.00 -23.81
C ALA A 412 7.63 -9.62 -22.46
N THR A 413 8.95 -9.66 -22.37
CA THR A 413 9.67 -9.27 -21.15
C THR A 413 10.89 -8.41 -21.43
N GLN A 414 11.34 -7.64 -20.46
CA GLN A 414 12.57 -6.87 -20.54
C GLN A 414 13.30 -6.92 -19.20
N GLN A 415 14.61 -7.18 -19.24
CA GLN A 415 15.49 -6.96 -18.10
C GLN A 415 15.74 -5.47 -17.90
N LEU A 416 15.49 -4.98 -16.69
CA LEU A 416 15.79 -3.60 -16.32
C LEU A 416 17.07 -3.56 -15.48
N ALA A 417 18.01 -2.72 -15.89
CA ALA A 417 19.33 -2.57 -15.26
C ALA A 417 19.38 -1.49 -14.17
N SER A 418 18.29 -0.76 -13.95
CA SER A 418 18.20 0.34 -12.98
C SER A 418 16.79 0.48 -12.39
N ALA A 419 16.71 0.86 -11.12
CA ALA A 419 15.47 1.30 -10.50
C ALA A 419 14.98 2.62 -11.13
N GLY A 420 13.68 2.92 -11.00
CA GLY A 420 13.02 4.08 -11.57
C GLY A 420 11.89 3.71 -12.52
N SER A 421 11.44 4.65 -13.34
CA SER A 421 10.38 4.40 -14.33
C SER A 421 10.83 3.35 -15.35
N SER A 422 9.98 2.36 -15.64
CA SER A 422 10.18 1.41 -16.75
C SER A 422 10.12 2.07 -18.13
N GLY A 423 9.62 3.31 -18.20
CA GLY A 423 9.07 3.91 -19.41
C GLY A 423 7.79 3.22 -19.87
N THR A 424 7.06 3.87 -20.76
CA THR A 424 5.90 3.26 -21.44
C THR A 424 6.36 2.24 -22.47
N LYS A 425 5.51 1.25 -22.78
CA LYS A 425 5.77 0.28 -23.86
C LYS A 425 4.63 0.29 -24.86
N THR A 426 4.98 0.37 -26.13
CA THR A 426 4.00 0.48 -27.23
C THR A 426 4.05 -0.75 -28.10
N ALA A 427 2.91 -1.43 -28.24
CA ALA A 427 2.71 -2.47 -29.24
C ALA A 427 1.91 -1.88 -30.41
N ALA A 428 2.43 -2.01 -31.64
CA ALA A 428 1.64 -1.75 -32.84
C ALA A 428 0.60 -2.85 -33.00
N VAL A 429 -0.61 -2.50 -33.44
CA VAL A 429 -1.68 -3.46 -33.69
C VAL A 429 -2.11 -3.39 -35.15
N SER A 430 -2.36 -4.55 -35.75
CA SER A 430 -2.82 -4.64 -37.14
C SER A 430 -3.79 -5.81 -37.31
N PRO A 431 -4.92 -5.62 -38.01
CA PRO A 431 -5.49 -4.32 -38.41
C PRO A 431 -5.88 -3.47 -37.19
N ASP A 432 -6.41 -2.26 -37.40
CA ASP A 432 -6.88 -1.39 -36.32
C ASP A 432 -7.78 -2.17 -35.35
N ALA A 433 -7.46 -2.07 -34.06
CA ALA A 433 -8.07 -2.88 -33.04
C ALA A 433 -9.52 -2.46 -32.81
N GLY A 434 -10.46 -3.40 -32.83
CA GLY A 434 -11.79 -3.19 -32.24
C GLY A 434 -11.68 -2.91 -30.73
N SER A 435 -10.77 -3.59 -30.05
CA SER A 435 -10.39 -3.34 -28.66
C SER A 435 -8.97 -3.83 -28.42
N ALA A 436 -8.19 -3.07 -27.67
CA ALA A 436 -6.83 -3.40 -27.27
C ALA A 436 -6.61 -3.10 -25.77
N ALA A 437 -5.73 -3.88 -25.15
CA ALA A 437 -5.31 -3.70 -23.77
C ALA A 437 -3.79 -3.87 -23.66
N GLY A 438 -3.16 -3.08 -22.80
CA GLY A 438 -1.72 -3.13 -22.53
C GLY A 438 -1.45 -3.02 -21.03
N LEU A 439 -0.58 -3.87 -20.52
CA LEU A 439 -0.24 -3.94 -19.10
C LEU A 439 1.27 -4.14 -18.92
N LEU A 440 1.86 -3.39 -17.99
CA LEU A 440 3.23 -3.61 -17.50
C LEU A 440 3.22 -4.06 -16.03
N VAL A 441 3.99 -5.11 -15.72
CA VAL A 441 4.22 -5.63 -14.37
C VAL A 441 5.71 -5.81 -14.14
N ALA A 442 6.26 -5.26 -13.05
CA ALA A 442 7.67 -5.46 -12.69
C ALA A 442 7.80 -6.56 -11.60
N VAL A 443 8.54 -7.63 -11.90
CA VAL A 443 8.85 -8.72 -10.96
C VAL A 443 10.18 -8.44 -10.26
N ALA A 444 10.18 -8.59 -8.93
CA ALA A 444 11.31 -8.27 -8.06
C ALA A 444 12.25 -9.48 -7.81
N PRO A 445 13.56 -9.26 -7.57
CA PRO A 445 14.53 -10.33 -7.31
C PRO A 445 14.66 -10.77 -5.81
N PRO A 446 15.04 -12.02 -5.49
CA PRO A 446 15.00 -12.67 -4.16
C PRO A 446 16.01 -12.19 -3.09
N SER A 447 16.38 -10.92 -3.04
CA SER A 447 17.17 -10.37 -1.89
C SER A 447 16.88 -8.91 -1.59
N TYR A 448 15.76 -8.39 -2.07
CA TYR A 448 15.22 -7.10 -1.61
C TYR A 448 14.24 -7.29 -0.43
N GLY A 449 14.63 -8.19 0.48
CA GLY A 449 14.12 -8.32 1.85
C GLY A 449 14.91 -7.46 2.85
N THR A 450 15.66 -6.45 2.41
CA THR A 450 15.78 -5.25 3.25
C THR A 450 14.37 -4.72 3.42
N ALA A 451 14.01 -4.30 4.64
CA ALA A 451 12.82 -3.49 4.84
C ALA A 451 12.84 -2.41 3.74
N GLN A 452 11.93 -2.53 2.78
CA GLN A 452 11.80 -1.53 1.74
C GLN A 452 11.62 -0.19 2.47
N PRO A 453 12.29 0.89 2.02
CA PRO A 453 12.19 2.15 2.71
C PRO A 453 10.71 2.48 2.89
N PRO A 454 10.26 2.84 4.10
CA PRO A 454 8.87 3.17 4.35
C PRO A 454 8.34 4.13 3.29
N GLN A 455 7.24 3.79 2.61
CA GLN A 455 6.66 4.59 1.52
C GLN A 455 5.34 5.19 1.94
N LEU A 456 5.15 6.47 1.58
CA LEU A 456 3.85 7.13 1.60
C LEU A 456 3.24 7.08 0.20
N LEU A 457 2.06 6.46 0.07
CA LEU A 457 1.32 6.33 -1.19
C LEU A 457 0.22 7.37 -1.35
N GLY A 458 -0.38 7.78 -0.23
CA GLY A 458 -1.47 8.74 -0.22
C GLY A 458 -1.63 9.36 1.15
N ARG A 459 -2.18 10.58 1.18
CA ARG A 459 -2.49 11.30 2.42
C ARG A 459 -3.71 12.16 2.22
N LEU A 460 -4.61 12.16 3.19
CA LEU A 460 -5.83 12.97 3.15
C LEU A 460 -6.05 13.67 4.49
N THR A 461 -6.70 14.82 4.41
CA THR A 461 -7.16 15.59 5.57
C THR A 461 -8.65 15.82 5.42
N GLY A 462 -9.41 15.72 6.51
CA GLY A 462 -10.85 15.99 6.49
C GLY A 462 -11.46 15.96 7.88
N GLY A 463 -12.78 16.08 7.99
CA GLY A 463 -13.47 16.15 9.28
C GLY A 463 -12.97 17.29 10.18
N VAL A 464 -12.60 18.43 9.58
CA VAL A 464 -12.01 19.56 10.29
C VAL A 464 -13.07 20.25 11.15
N THR A 465 -12.79 20.46 12.43
CA THR A 465 -13.66 21.20 13.36
C THR A 465 -12.91 22.43 13.89
N SER A 466 -13.51 23.15 14.84
CA SER A 466 -12.83 24.25 15.53
C SER A 466 -11.69 23.79 16.44
N SER A 467 -11.66 22.51 16.84
CA SER A 467 -10.70 22.01 17.84
C SER A 467 -10.06 20.67 17.49
N ALA A 468 -10.41 20.07 16.35
CA ALA A 468 -9.88 18.78 15.92
C ALA A 468 -9.85 18.64 14.39
N VAL A 469 -9.03 17.73 13.89
CA VAL A 469 -9.01 17.30 12.48
C VAL A 469 -8.70 15.82 12.38
N LYS A 470 -9.23 15.14 11.37
CA LYS A 470 -8.86 13.77 11.01
C LYS A 470 -7.88 13.77 9.84
N VAL A 471 -6.91 12.88 9.92
CA VAL A 471 -5.92 12.64 8.87
C VAL A 471 -5.87 11.16 8.56
N SER A 472 -5.58 10.82 7.31
CA SER A 472 -5.27 9.45 6.92
C SER A 472 -4.03 9.42 6.04
N ALA A 473 -3.33 8.30 6.09
CA ALA A 473 -2.23 7.98 5.20
C ALA A 473 -2.37 6.55 4.71
N VAL A 474 -1.91 6.31 3.49
CA VAL A 474 -1.73 4.97 2.95
C VAL A 474 -0.26 4.76 2.72
N THR A 475 0.26 3.66 3.22
CA THR A 475 1.68 3.39 3.32
C THR A 475 2.02 2.02 2.79
N LYS A 476 3.28 1.83 2.41
CA LYS A 476 3.84 0.50 2.15
C LYS A 476 5.11 0.36 2.97
N PHE A 477 5.39 -0.87 3.36
CA PHE A 477 6.64 -1.22 4.03
C PHE A 477 6.87 -0.46 5.35
N CYS A 478 5.78 -0.07 6.01
CA CYS A 478 5.81 0.66 7.29
C CYS A 478 5.31 -0.25 8.41
N SER A 479 6.04 -0.33 9.52
CA SER A 479 5.63 -1.07 10.71
C SER A 479 5.00 -0.18 11.79
N SER A 480 5.33 1.11 11.75
CA SER A 480 4.93 2.10 12.73
C SER A 480 4.75 3.45 12.05
N VAL A 481 3.57 4.03 12.20
CA VAL A 481 3.24 5.34 11.64
C VAL A 481 2.62 6.22 12.72
N ARG A 482 3.01 7.49 12.72
CA ARG A 482 2.34 8.55 13.49
C ARG A 482 2.29 9.84 12.70
N PHE A 483 1.39 10.73 13.05
CA PHE A 483 1.21 12.01 12.38
C PHE A 483 1.82 13.12 13.20
N ALA A 484 2.58 13.99 12.55
CA ALA A 484 3.18 15.19 13.14
C ALA A 484 2.38 16.43 12.73
N ARG A 485 2.08 17.33 13.66
CA ARG A 485 1.41 18.61 13.39
C ARG A 485 2.15 19.78 14.03
N SER A 486 2.33 20.88 13.29
CA SER A 486 2.92 22.14 13.76
C SER A 486 2.15 23.36 13.25
N ALA A 487 2.35 24.51 13.88
CA ALA A 487 1.94 25.82 13.31
C ALA A 487 2.94 26.32 12.24
N SER A 488 4.08 25.65 12.09
CA SER A 488 5.14 25.99 11.13
C SER A 488 5.07 25.10 9.89
N PRO A 489 5.21 25.66 8.67
CA PRO A 489 5.25 24.88 7.42
C PRO A 489 6.44 23.93 7.33
N SER A 490 7.52 24.19 8.08
CA SER A 490 8.69 23.31 8.15
C SER A 490 8.56 22.25 9.25
N LEU A 491 7.37 22.09 9.84
CA LEU A 491 7.08 21.16 10.93
C LEU A 491 8.02 21.31 12.14
N THR A 492 8.46 22.52 12.46
CA THR A 492 9.29 22.77 13.64
C THR A 492 8.49 22.58 14.94
N SER A 493 9.10 21.98 15.96
CA SER A 493 8.45 21.65 17.25
C SER A 493 7.08 20.96 17.10
N PRO A 494 6.98 19.87 16.34
CA PRO A 494 5.70 19.25 16.03
C PRO A 494 5.12 18.52 17.26
N THR A 495 3.81 18.46 17.33
CA THR A 495 3.06 17.57 18.22
C THR A 495 2.69 16.30 17.47
N TYR A 496 2.87 15.14 18.08
CA TYR A 496 2.61 13.85 17.44
C TYR A 496 1.33 13.20 17.95
N THR A 497 0.67 12.43 17.09
CA THR A 497 -0.24 11.37 17.54
C THR A 497 0.55 10.20 18.14
N SER A 498 -0.15 9.28 18.82
CA SER A 498 0.43 7.98 19.14
C SER A 498 0.84 7.25 17.86
N ALA A 499 1.92 6.45 17.95
CA ALA A 499 2.33 5.55 16.88
C ALA A 499 1.45 4.30 16.86
N ALA A 500 1.08 3.86 15.67
CA ALA A 500 0.34 2.63 15.44
C ALA A 500 0.80 1.96 14.14
N ALA A 501 0.60 0.65 14.05
CA ALA A 501 0.81 -0.08 12.80
C ALA A 501 -0.31 0.25 11.81
N PRO A 502 -0.01 0.44 10.51
CA PRO A 502 -1.03 0.45 9.47
C PRO A 502 -1.82 -0.85 9.40
N ASP A 503 -3.02 -0.80 8.83
CA ASP A 503 -3.82 -2.01 8.60
C ASP A 503 -3.25 -2.89 7.47
N ARG A 504 -3.93 -4.01 7.16
CA ARG A 504 -3.47 -4.99 6.16
C ARG A 504 -3.25 -4.40 4.75
N ASP A 505 -3.92 -3.31 4.44
CA ASP A 505 -3.82 -2.64 3.14
C ASP A 505 -2.94 -1.37 3.22
N GLY A 506 -2.23 -1.20 4.35
CA GLY A 506 -1.31 -0.09 4.59
C GLY A 506 -1.99 1.20 5.01
N ILE A 507 -3.29 1.19 5.30
CA ILE A 507 -4.06 2.38 5.67
C ILE A 507 -3.90 2.65 7.17
N ILE A 508 -3.71 3.92 7.53
CA ILE A 508 -3.70 4.36 8.92
C ILE A 508 -4.40 5.72 9.05
N THR A 509 -5.14 5.90 10.15
CA THR A 509 -5.84 7.14 10.46
C THR A 509 -5.35 7.73 11.78
N GLY A 510 -5.51 9.05 11.91
CA GLY A 510 -5.15 9.80 13.11
C GLY A 510 -6.12 10.94 13.35
N THR A 511 -6.15 11.44 14.59
CA THR A 511 -6.92 12.63 14.95
C THR A 511 -6.05 13.55 15.78
N PHE A 512 -5.93 14.80 15.35
CA PHE A 512 -5.38 15.86 16.21
C PHE A 512 -6.53 16.50 16.97
N THR A 513 -6.39 16.68 18.27
CA THR A 513 -7.37 17.34 19.15
C THR A 513 -6.73 18.52 19.88
N GLY A 514 -7.54 19.29 20.62
CA GLY A 514 -7.06 20.45 21.39
C GLY A 514 -6.51 21.59 20.51
N LEU A 515 -6.99 21.68 19.27
CA LEU A 515 -6.58 22.74 18.34
C LEU A 515 -7.25 24.06 18.71
N SER A 516 -6.60 25.16 18.36
CA SER A 516 -7.23 26.49 18.40
C SER A 516 -8.14 26.68 17.20
N ALA A 517 -9.27 27.35 17.39
CA ALA A 517 -10.20 27.67 16.31
C ALA A 517 -9.58 28.64 15.30
N ASP A 518 -10.07 28.60 14.06
CA ASP A 518 -9.63 29.45 12.94
C ASP A 518 -8.11 29.60 12.77
N THR A 519 -7.35 28.52 13.01
CA THR A 519 -5.89 28.51 13.06
C THR A 519 -5.33 27.56 12.00
N THR A 520 -4.33 28.03 11.24
CA THR A 520 -3.63 27.21 10.24
C THR A 520 -2.61 26.30 10.92
N TYR A 521 -2.61 25.04 10.52
CA TYR A 521 -1.62 24.04 10.93
C TYR A 521 -1.11 23.29 9.71
N TYR A 522 0.12 22.83 9.82
CA TYR A 522 0.79 21.96 8.87
C TYR A 522 0.99 20.59 9.50
N TRP A 523 0.93 19.55 8.69
CA TRP A 523 1.14 18.20 9.16
C TRP A 523 1.88 17.33 8.15
N GLY A 524 2.53 16.30 8.66
CA GLY A 524 3.25 15.29 7.89
C GLY A 524 3.14 13.92 8.54
N VAL A 525 3.67 12.91 7.86
CA VAL A 525 3.63 11.51 8.30
C VAL A 525 5.03 11.09 8.73
N GLU A 526 5.16 10.54 9.94
CA GLU A 526 6.38 9.86 10.36
C GLU A 526 6.25 8.36 10.09
N LEU A 527 7.15 7.84 9.29
CA LEU A 527 7.20 6.44 8.87
C LEU A 527 8.43 5.78 9.52
N ASP A 528 8.19 4.79 10.39
CA ASP A 528 9.22 4.04 11.13
C ASP A 528 10.30 4.95 11.76
N GLY A 529 9.86 6.03 12.41
CA GLY A 529 10.75 6.96 13.11
C GLY A 529 11.31 8.10 12.25
N THR A 530 11.04 8.12 10.94
CA THR A 530 11.50 9.17 10.01
C THR A 530 10.34 10.05 9.56
N LEU A 531 10.40 11.34 9.88
CA LEU A 531 9.36 12.30 9.47
C LEU A 531 9.52 12.67 8.00
N ASP A 532 8.47 12.45 7.22
CA ASP A 532 8.38 12.92 5.84
C ASP A 532 8.10 14.43 5.81
N THR A 533 9.13 15.20 5.47
CA THR A 533 9.06 16.65 5.28
C THR A 533 8.92 17.06 3.81
N ALA A 534 8.93 16.12 2.87
CA ALA A 534 8.74 16.39 1.45
C ALA A 534 7.25 16.50 1.09
N HIS A 535 6.39 15.76 1.81
CA HIS A 535 4.96 15.68 1.55
C HIS A 535 4.12 16.33 2.67
N VAL A 536 4.45 17.57 3.02
CA VAL A 536 3.69 18.34 4.02
C VAL A 536 2.32 18.73 3.47
N SER A 537 1.29 18.61 4.30
CA SER A 537 -0.08 19.06 4.03
C SER A 537 -0.48 20.15 5.02
N THR A 538 -1.53 20.92 4.67
CA THR A 538 -2.04 22.01 5.50
C THR A 538 -3.54 21.90 5.71
N PHE A 539 -4.01 22.44 6.83
CA PHE A 539 -5.43 22.69 7.08
C PHE A 539 -5.59 23.92 7.97
N ARG A 540 -6.79 24.49 7.96
CA ARG A 540 -7.17 25.54 8.90
C ARG A 540 -8.42 25.12 9.65
N THR A 541 -8.36 25.10 10.97
CA THR A 541 -9.52 24.77 11.81
C THR A 541 -10.68 25.71 11.55
N LEU A 542 -11.90 25.24 11.84
CA LEU A 542 -13.10 26.03 11.63
C LEU A 542 -13.19 27.16 12.66
N PRO A 543 -13.82 28.30 12.31
CA PRO A 543 -14.21 29.30 13.29
C PRO A 543 -15.25 28.74 14.26
N THR A 544 -15.48 29.45 15.36
CA THR A 544 -16.54 29.09 16.30
C THR A 544 -17.90 29.09 15.60
N VAL A 545 -18.70 28.06 15.88
CA VAL A 545 -20.06 27.93 15.32
C VAL A 545 -20.90 29.16 15.69
N GLY A 546 -21.62 29.70 14.70
CA GLY A 546 -22.50 30.86 14.83
C GLY A 546 -21.81 32.22 14.66
N THR A 547 -20.47 32.30 14.62
CA THR A 547 -19.78 33.58 14.42
C THR A 547 -19.76 33.98 12.94
N ALA A 548 -19.83 35.28 12.67
CA ALA A 548 -19.63 35.80 11.32
C ALA A 548 -18.23 35.43 10.81
N SER A 549 -18.15 34.82 9.63
CA SER A 549 -16.88 34.39 9.06
C SER A 549 -16.91 34.39 7.53
N SER A 550 -15.98 35.11 6.92
CA SER A 550 -15.74 35.04 5.48
C SER A 550 -14.66 34.01 5.16
N PHE A 551 -14.89 33.20 4.14
CA PHE A 551 -13.99 32.13 3.70
C PHE A 551 -14.30 31.74 2.27
N SER A 552 -13.43 30.94 1.65
CA SER A 552 -13.70 30.34 0.34
C SER A 552 -13.70 28.82 0.42
N PHE A 553 -14.40 28.15 -0.49
CA PHE A 553 -14.27 26.71 -0.71
C PHE A 553 -14.28 26.41 -2.20
N GLY A 554 -13.63 25.31 -2.60
CA GLY A 554 -13.73 24.76 -3.95
C GLY A 554 -14.70 23.58 -3.96
N ALA A 555 -15.36 23.34 -5.09
CA ALA A 555 -16.14 22.13 -5.30
C ALA A 555 -16.01 21.63 -6.74
N ALA A 556 -16.03 20.31 -6.94
CA ALA A 556 -16.01 19.68 -8.25
C ALA A 556 -16.56 18.24 -8.22
N SER A 557 -16.75 17.64 -9.38
CA SER A 557 -17.00 16.21 -9.59
C SER A 557 -16.47 15.78 -10.95
N CYS A 558 -16.52 14.48 -11.29
CA CYS A 558 -16.29 13.98 -12.64
C CYS A 558 -14.85 14.21 -13.13
N ALA A 559 -13.93 13.46 -12.52
CA ALA A 559 -12.54 13.33 -12.93
C ALA A 559 -12.33 11.99 -13.61
N ASP A 560 -11.86 11.98 -14.86
CA ASP A 560 -11.56 10.74 -15.56
C ASP A 560 -10.56 9.86 -14.79
N ASN A 561 -10.53 8.58 -15.13
CA ASN A 561 -9.60 7.61 -14.58
C ASN A 561 -8.16 8.14 -14.57
N ASN A 562 -7.53 8.15 -13.39
CA ASN A 562 -6.15 8.62 -13.19
C ASN A 562 -5.93 10.07 -13.63
N SER A 563 -6.95 10.93 -13.53
CA SER A 563 -6.81 12.31 -13.98
C SER A 563 -5.70 13.06 -13.24
N ASN A 564 -4.84 13.70 -14.02
CA ASN A 564 -3.80 14.60 -13.57
C ASN A 564 -3.96 16.00 -14.21
N ALA A 565 -5.20 16.43 -14.45
CA ALA A 565 -5.51 17.68 -15.11
C ALA A 565 -4.93 18.92 -14.39
N ALA A 566 -4.76 20.02 -15.13
CA ALA A 566 -4.25 21.26 -14.57
C ALA A 566 -5.28 21.96 -13.66
N SER A 567 -6.58 21.64 -13.79
CA SER A 567 -7.64 22.14 -12.90
C SER A 567 -7.38 21.85 -11.43
N PHE A 568 -6.80 20.70 -11.09
CA PHE A 568 -6.49 20.35 -9.70
C PHE A 568 -5.42 21.26 -9.09
N SER A 569 -4.30 21.48 -9.80
CA SER A 569 -3.22 22.34 -9.32
C SER A 569 -3.59 23.82 -9.38
N ASP A 570 -4.42 24.22 -10.34
CA ASP A 570 -5.05 25.54 -10.37
C ASP A 570 -5.94 25.75 -9.14
N ALA A 571 -6.83 24.81 -8.81
CA ALA A 571 -7.66 24.87 -7.60
C ALA A 571 -6.82 24.91 -6.32
N ALA A 572 -5.71 24.15 -6.27
CA ALA A 572 -4.79 24.14 -5.13
C ALA A 572 -4.12 25.50 -4.90
N ALA A 573 -3.83 26.25 -5.97
CA ALA A 573 -3.13 27.53 -5.93
C ALA A 573 -4.05 28.73 -5.71
N ARG A 574 -5.37 28.57 -5.86
CA ARG A 574 -6.31 29.69 -5.74
C ARG A 574 -6.47 30.19 -4.31
N THR A 575 -6.66 31.50 -4.21
CA THR A 575 -6.95 32.20 -2.97
C THR A 575 -8.17 33.08 -3.13
N GLY A 576 -8.95 33.19 -2.06
CA GLY A 576 -10.16 34.01 -2.03
C GLY A 576 -9.90 35.46 -1.62
N PRO A 577 -10.97 36.26 -1.45
CA PRO A 577 -10.91 37.66 -1.01
C PRO A 577 -10.23 37.88 0.35
N THR A 578 -10.11 36.83 1.17
CA THR A 578 -9.41 36.87 2.45
C THR A 578 -7.88 36.68 2.32
N GLY A 579 -7.38 36.46 1.10
CA GLY A 579 -5.97 36.14 0.82
C GLY A 579 -5.57 34.73 1.25
N LEU A 580 -6.54 33.87 1.55
CA LEU A 580 -6.32 32.51 2.04
C LEU A 580 -6.77 31.47 0.99
N PRO A 581 -6.18 30.26 1.01
CA PRO A 581 -6.68 29.13 0.23
C PRO A 581 -8.10 28.72 0.62
N ALA A 582 -8.66 27.80 -0.14
CA ALA A 582 -9.94 27.17 0.19
C ALA A 582 -9.90 26.57 1.61
N ARG A 583 -10.98 26.78 2.36
CA ARG A 583 -11.18 26.21 3.70
C ARG A 583 -11.33 24.68 3.63
N MET A 584 -11.89 24.22 2.52
CA MET A 584 -12.05 22.83 2.13
C MET A 584 -12.24 22.76 0.60
N PHE A 585 -11.96 21.60 0.05
CA PHE A 585 -12.35 21.23 -1.29
C PHE A 585 -13.41 20.14 -1.21
N VAL A 586 -14.51 20.31 -1.93
CA VAL A 586 -15.63 19.39 -1.96
C VAL A 586 -15.56 18.58 -3.25
N HIS A 587 -15.54 17.25 -3.15
CA HIS A 587 -15.63 16.38 -4.31
C HIS A 587 -16.95 15.62 -4.26
N LEU A 588 -17.82 15.88 -5.25
CA LEU A 588 -19.21 15.43 -5.32
C LEU A 588 -19.36 14.19 -6.19
N GLY A 589 -18.44 13.24 -6.03
CA GLY A 589 -18.45 11.99 -6.77
C GLY A 589 -17.72 12.03 -8.11
N ASP A 590 -17.63 10.86 -8.72
CA ASP A 590 -16.84 10.50 -9.89
C ASP A 590 -15.39 10.96 -9.74
N MET A 591 -14.74 10.59 -8.65
CA MET A 591 -13.29 10.77 -8.51
C MET A 591 -12.51 9.86 -9.47
N HIS A 592 -13.15 8.79 -9.93
CA HIS A 592 -12.71 7.90 -11.00
C HIS A 592 -13.91 7.28 -11.73
N TYR A 593 -13.63 6.70 -12.91
CA TYR A 593 -14.58 5.96 -13.75
C TYR A 593 -14.19 4.48 -13.87
N GLN A 594 -13.81 3.85 -12.75
CA GLN A 594 -13.34 2.46 -12.74
C GLN A 594 -14.48 1.44 -12.81
N ASP A 595 -15.71 1.83 -12.46
CA ASP A 595 -16.92 1.00 -12.56
C ASP A 595 -16.74 -0.37 -11.94
N ILE A 596 -16.40 -0.38 -10.65
CA ILE A 596 -15.94 -1.57 -9.92
C ILE A 596 -16.91 -2.75 -10.09
N GLY A 597 -18.22 -2.49 -10.08
CA GLY A 597 -19.26 -3.46 -10.47
C GLY A 597 -19.38 -4.75 -9.62
N VAL A 598 -18.47 -5.00 -8.68
CA VAL A 598 -18.41 -6.16 -7.78
C VAL A 598 -17.95 -5.81 -6.37
N ASP A 599 -18.31 -6.66 -5.43
CA ASP A 599 -17.84 -6.62 -4.03
C ASP A 599 -16.34 -7.01 -3.95
N ASP A 600 -15.46 -6.05 -4.27
CA ASP A 600 -14.00 -6.20 -4.23
C ASP A 600 -13.33 -4.99 -3.54
N ASP A 601 -13.03 -5.13 -2.25
CA ASP A 601 -12.32 -4.13 -1.44
C ASP A 601 -10.99 -3.68 -2.06
N ALA A 602 -10.25 -4.61 -2.69
CA ALA A 602 -8.92 -4.32 -3.22
C ALA A 602 -9.01 -3.48 -4.50
N TRP A 603 -10.00 -3.74 -5.35
CA TRP A 603 -10.28 -2.90 -6.52
C TRP A 603 -10.79 -1.51 -6.10
N ALA A 604 -11.73 -1.44 -5.16
CA ALA A 604 -12.24 -0.16 -4.65
C ALA A 604 -11.11 0.70 -4.06
N LEU A 605 -10.24 0.11 -3.23
CA LEU A 605 -9.07 0.81 -2.71
C LEU A 605 -8.10 1.24 -3.82
N GLY A 606 -7.79 0.34 -4.76
CA GLY A 606 -6.90 0.64 -5.87
C GLY A 606 -7.39 1.80 -6.74
N ALA A 607 -8.70 1.88 -6.98
CA ALA A 607 -9.34 2.94 -7.78
C ALA A 607 -9.12 4.33 -7.15
N TRP A 608 -9.41 4.48 -5.85
CA TRP A 608 -9.13 5.74 -5.14
C TRP A 608 -7.63 6.02 -5.02
N LEU A 609 -6.79 5.03 -4.75
CA LEU A 609 -5.33 5.25 -4.65
C LEU A 609 -4.71 5.69 -5.97
N ASN A 610 -5.22 5.22 -7.10
CA ASN A 610 -4.72 5.65 -8.41
C ASN A 610 -5.06 7.13 -8.68
N ALA A 611 -6.25 7.59 -8.28
CA ALA A 611 -6.61 9.02 -8.33
C ALA A 611 -5.75 9.85 -7.37
N LEU A 612 -5.65 9.43 -6.11
CA LEU A 612 -4.84 10.07 -5.08
C LEU A 612 -3.33 10.01 -5.35
N GLY A 613 -2.89 9.12 -6.25
CA GLY A 613 -1.51 8.98 -6.69
C GLY A 613 -1.07 10.03 -7.72
N GLN A 614 -2.01 10.76 -8.33
CA GLN A 614 -1.68 11.75 -9.36
C GLN A 614 -1.13 13.05 -8.76
N ALA A 615 -0.07 13.59 -9.35
CA ALA A 615 0.68 14.72 -8.78
C ALA A 615 -0.19 15.96 -8.53
N ASN A 616 -1.07 16.32 -9.48
CA ASN A 616 -1.94 17.48 -9.33
C ASN A 616 -3.08 17.24 -8.33
N GLN A 617 -3.58 16.00 -8.20
CA GLN A 617 -4.55 15.66 -7.15
C GLN A 617 -3.91 15.70 -5.76
N GLN A 618 -2.69 15.17 -5.62
CA GLN A 618 -1.92 15.28 -4.38
C GLN A 618 -1.69 16.74 -4.00
N ALA A 619 -1.38 17.61 -4.97
CA ALA A 619 -1.21 19.04 -4.71
C ALA A 619 -2.50 19.66 -4.14
N LEU A 620 -3.67 19.34 -4.72
CA LEU A 620 -4.96 19.83 -4.23
C LEU A 620 -5.28 19.35 -2.81
N TYR A 621 -5.21 18.05 -2.57
CA TYR A 621 -5.58 17.48 -1.27
C TYR A 621 -4.52 17.68 -0.18
N ALA A 622 -3.31 18.12 -0.55
CA ALA A 622 -2.32 18.63 0.39
C ALA A 622 -2.57 20.10 0.77
N ALA A 623 -3.09 20.90 -0.17
CA ALA A 623 -3.36 22.32 0.03
C ALA A 623 -4.66 22.60 0.79
N SER A 624 -5.63 21.69 0.73
CA SER A 624 -6.94 21.86 1.33
C SER A 624 -7.52 20.53 1.85
N PRO A 625 -8.22 20.54 3.01
CA PRO A 625 -9.03 19.41 3.46
C PRO A 625 -10.06 18.99 2.42
N LEU A 626 -10.33 17.69 2.33
CA LEU A 626 -11.31 17.09 1.42
C LEU A 626 -12.60 16.74 2.15
N ALA A 627 -13.73 17.21 1.61
CA ALA A 627 -15.06 16.66 1.90
C ALA A 627 -15.53 15.88 0.66
N TYR A 628 -15.78 14.59 0.80
CA TYR A 628 -16.07 13.69 -0.32
C TYR A 628 -17.37 12.91 -0.11
N THR A 629 -18.16 12.84 -1.18
CA THR A 629 -19.21 11.82 -1.40
C THR A 629 -18.96 11.13 -2.74
N TRP A 630 -19.42 9.90 -2.90
CA TRP A 630 -19.43 9.21 -4.18
C TRP A 630 -20.58 9.66 -5.09
N SER A 631 -20.41 9.42 -6.38
CA SER A 631 -21.47 9.30 -7.40
C SER A 631 -21.48 7.85 -7.93
N ASP A 632 -22.28 7.57 -8.94
CA ASP A 632 -22.46 6.25 -9.55
C ASP A 632 -21.15 5.57 -9.98
N HIS A 633 -20.21 6.29 -10.61
CA HIS A 633 -18.96 5.69 -11.09
C HIS A 633 -17.96 5.33 -9.97
N ASP A 634 -18.00 6.02 -8.83
CA ASP A 634 -17.29 5.55 -7.64
C ASP A 634 -18.02 4.38 -6.97
N PHE A 635 -19.35 4.40 -6.99
CA PHE A 635 -20.20 3.45 -6.28
C PHE A 635 -20.27 2.08 -6.97
N GLY A 636 -20.17 2.04 -8.30
CA GLY A 636 -20.02 0.78 -9.04
C GLY A 636 -20.30 0.81 -10.53
N GLY A 637 -20.70 1.94 -11.12
CA GLY A 637 -20.89 2.10 -12.57
C GLY A 637 -22.09 2.97 -12.92
N GLN A 638 -22.41 3.08 -14.20
CA GLN A 638 -23.45 4.01 -14.69
C GLN A 638 -24.80 3.83 -13.98
N ASN A 639 -25.31 4.94 -13.44
CA ASN A 639 -26.66 5.09 -12.87
C ASN A 639 -27.01 4.04 -11.80
N VAL A 640 -26.01 3.48 -11.11
CA VAL A 640 -26.25 2.42 -10.12
C VAL A 640 -26.95 2.96 -8.88
N ALA A 641 -27.70 2.07 -8.25
CA ALA A 641 -28.50 2.32 -7.05
C ALA A 641 -27.99 1.45 -5.88
N ALA A 642 -28.72 1.40 -4.77
CA ALA A 642 -28.30 0.70 -3.56
C ALA A 642 -28.11 -0.83 -3.72
N ASP A 643 -28.70 -1.41 -4.76
CA ASP A 643 -28.58 -2.83 -5.12
C ASP A 643 -27.30 -3.16 -5.92
N CYS A 644 -26.43 -2.17 -6.14
CA CYS A 644 -25.15 -2.36 -6.79
C CYS A 644 -24.30 -3.43 -6.07
N PRO A 645 -23.75 -4.43 -6.79
CA PRO A 645 -22.91 -5.45 -6.17
C PRO A 645 -21.63 -4.90 -5.52
N ALA A 646 -21.13 -3.73 -5.93
CA ALA A 646 -19.94 -3.10 -5.36
C ALA A 646 -20.20 -2.35 -4.05
N ALA A 647 -21.47 -2.11 -3.67
CA ALA A 647 -21.84 -1.29 -2.53
C ALA A 647 -21.13 -1.69 -1.21
N PRO A 648 -21.04 -2.98 -0.82
CA PRO A 648 -20.38 -3.34 0.43
C PRO A 648 -18.88 -2.98 0.46
N ALA A 649 -18.15 -3.26 -0.64
CA ALA A 649 -16.74 -2.95 -0.77
C ALA A 649 -16.45 -1.44 -0.72
N VAL A 650 -17.16 -0.64 -1.52
CA VAL A 650 -16.93 0.82 -1.57
C VAL A 650 -17.25 1.49 -0.23
N GLN A 651 -18.32 1.05 0.44
CA GLN A 651 -18.72 1.55 1.76
C GLN A 651 -17.71 1.18 2.86
N ALA A 652 -17.12 -0.02 2.79
CA ALA A 652 -16.10 -0.47 3.74
C ALA A 652 -14.79 0.28 3.56
N VAL A 653 -14.31 0.42 2.32
CA VAL A 653 -13.05 1.08 2.01
C VAL A 653 -13.12 2.59 2.30
N TYR A 654 -14.24 3.26 2.02
CA TYR A 654 -14.40 4.69 2.34
C TYR A 654 -14.11 4.99 3.81
N ARG A 655 -14.68 4.20 4.72
CA ARG A 655 -14.57 4.41 6.18
C ARG A 655 -13.15 4.23 6.70
N ARG A 656 -12.32 3.51 5.96
CA ARG A 656 -10.90 3.30 6.28
C ARG A 656 -10.03 4.41 5.69
N LEU A 657 -10.31 4.83 4.45
CA LEU A 657 -9.47 5.73 3.67
C LEU A 657 -9.80 7.22 3.87
N PHE A 658 -11.07 7.61 3.82
CA PHE A 658 -11.47 9.02 3.80
C PHE A 658 -11.70 9.58 5.21
N PRO A 659 -10.96 10.62 5.63
CA PRO A 659 -11.23 11.31 6.87
C PRO A 659 -12.50 12.17 6.75
N SER A 660 -13.59 11.72 7.36
CA SER A 660 -14.90 12.40 7.29
C SER A 660 -15.29 13.09 8.60
N HIS A 661 -16.32 13.96 8.54
CA HIS A 661 -17.07 14.34 9.74
C HIS A 661 -17.82 13.13 10.32
N ALA A 662 -18.59 13.34 11.40
CA ALA A 662 -19.39 12.26 11.94
C ALA A 662 -20.41 11.79 10.89
N LEU A 663 -20.42 10.50 10.58
CA LEU A 663 -21.43 9.84 9.76
C LEU A 663 -22.56 9.41 10.70
N PRO A 664 -23.77 10.02 10.66
CA PRO A 664 -24.81 9.78 11.64
C PRO A 664 -25.69 8.55 11.32
N GLY A 665 -25.42 7.87 10.20
CA GLY A 665 -26.22 6.75 9.72
C GLY A 665 -25.96 5.41 10.40
N ASP A 666 -26.48 4.37 9.76
CA ASP A 666 -26.50 2.97 10.19
C ASP A 666 -25.21 2.18 9.86
N GLY A 667 -24.20 2.85 9.32
CA GLY A 667 -22.97 2.21 8.85
C GLY A 667 -22.98 1.85 7.35
N VAL A 668 -24.04 2.19 6.61
CA VAL A 668 -24.13 2.01 5.15
C VAL A 668 -23.70 3.31 4.45
N GLY A 669 -24.54 4.34 4.48
CA GLY A 669 -24.28 5.61 3.79
C GLY A 669 -23.30 6.56 4.47
N ILE A 670 -22.79 7.53 3.69
CA ILE A 670 -21.71 8.47 4.10
C ILE A 670 -22.15 9.93 4.22
N TYR A 671 -23.46 10.17 4.36
CA TYR A 671 -23.97 11.52 4.58
C TYR A 671 -23.43 12.11 5.89
N GLN A 672 -23.19 13.42 5.87
CA GLN A 672 -22.50 14.13 6.95
C GLN A 672 -22.81 15.63 6.92
N SER A 673 -22.60 16.32 8.03
CA SER A 673 -22.77 17.78 8.12
C SER A 673 -21.70 18.42 8.99
N TRP A 674 -21.45 19.71 8.73
CA TRP A 674 -20.56 20.54 9.53
C TRP A 674 -20.89 22.02 9.32
N GLN A 675 -20.53 22.86 10.29
CA GLN A 675 -20.86 24.29 10.24
C GLN A 675 -19.60 25.15 10.30
N ILE A 676 -19.47 26.08 9.35
CA ILE A 676 -18.40 27.08 9.29
C ILE A 676 -19.03 28.44 9.60
N GLY A 677 -18.83 28.93 10.83
CA GLY A 677 -19.47 30.15 11.28
C GLY A 677 -21.00 30.01 11.24
N ARG A 678 -21.68 30.78 10.40
CA ARG A 678 -23.14 30.75 10.22
C ARG A 678 -23.60 29.90 9.02
N VAL A 679 -22.69 29.24 8.30
CA VAL A 679 -23.01 28.41 7.13
C VAL A 679 -22.96 26.93 7.50
N LEU A 680 -24.09 26.25 7.41
CA LEU A 680 -24.19 24.80 7.60
C LEU A 680 -24.02 24.09 6.25
N PHE A 681 -23.06 23.21 6.15
CA PHE A 681 -22.90 22.30 5.03
C PHE A 681 -23.61 20.98 5.36
N VAL A 682 -24.48 20.54 4.47
CA VAL A 682 -25.18 19.26 4.56
C VAL A 682 -24.82 18.47 3.31
N MET A 683 -23.98 17.45 3.46
CA MET A 683 -23.58 16.55 2.38
C MET A 683 -24.38 15.26 2.48
N THR A 684 -25.14 14.98 1.42
CA THR A 684 -25.97 13.78 1.31
C THR A 684 -25.30 12.73 0.43
N ASP A 685 -25.56 11.47 0.75
CA ASP A 685 -25.22 10.30 -0.05
C ASP A 685 -26.40 10.02 -1.00
N GLY A 686 -26.15 10.05 -2.31
CA GLY A 686 -27.17 9.86 -3.34
C GLY A 686 -27.34 8.42 -3.82
N ARG A 687 -26.56 7.46 -3.31
CA ARG A 687 -26.45 6.10 -3.89
C ARG A 687 -26.81 4.98 -2.91
N SER A 688 -26.36 5.07 -1.66
CA SER A 688 -26.47 3.97 -0.68
C SER A 688 -27.88 3.53 -0.31
N TYR A 689 -28.87 4.37 -0.56
CA TYR A 689 -30.28 4.11 -0.24
C TYR A 689 -31.20 4.38 -1.42
N MET A 690 -30.62 4.66 -2.59
CA MET A 690 -31.35 4.94 -3.80
C MET A 690 -32.03 3.66 -4.27
N ASP A 691 -33.34 3.72 -4.50
CA ASP A 691 -34.07 2.67 -5.21
C ASP A 691 -33.72 2.71 -6.70
N PRO A 692 -33.71 1.58 -7.43
CA PRO A 692 -33.43 1.56 -8.86
C PRO A 692 -34.28 2.56 -9.66
N ILE A 693 -33.66 3.25 -10.64
CA ILE A 693 -34.35 4.25 -11.47
C ILE A 693 -35.54 3.67 -12.24
N THR A 694 -35.51 2.36 -12.54
CA THR A 694 -36.56 1.62 -13.21
C THR A 694 -37.82 1.43 -12.36
N ASP A 695 -37.72 1.63 -11.05
CA ASP A 695 -38.86 1.47 -10.16
C ASP A 695 -39.88 2.61 -10.39
N PRO A 696 -41.20 2.32 -10.27
CA PRO A 696 -42.23 3.33 -10.42
C PRO A 696 -42.06 4.49 -9.43
N ASP A 697 -42.01 5.72 -9.94
CA ASP A 697 -41.94 6.94 -9.12
C ASP A 697 -43.26 7.13 -8.36
N THR A 698 -43.23 6.74 -7.09
CA THR A 698 -44.34 6.73 -6.16
C THR A 698 -43.81 7.12 -4.78
N SER A 699 -44.68 7.27 -3.79
CA SER A 699 -44.28 7.63 -2.42
C SER A 699 -43.39 6.60 -1.72
N SER A 700 -43.25 5.38 -2.25
CA SER A 700 -42.33 4.38 -1.73
C SER A 700 -40.94 4.43 -2.36
N LYS A 701 -40.79 4.99 -3.58
CA LYS A 701 -39.51 5.12 -4.25
C LYS A 701 -38.69 6.23 -3.59
N THR A 702 -37.41 5.99 -3.34
CA THR A 702 -36.57 6.95 -2.63
C THR A 702 -35.16 7.10 -3.20
N LYS A 703 -34.62 8.32 -3.15
CA LYS A 703 -33.22 8.65 -3.46
C LYS A 703 -32.36 8.59 -2.20
N LEU A 704 -32.83 9.17 -1.09
CA LEU A 704 -32.05 9.27 0.15
C LEU A 704 -32.34 8.14 1.14
N GLY A 705 -33.46 7.42 1.00
CA GLY A 705 -33.92 6.52 2.05
C GLY A 705 -34.55 7.26 3.23
N ALA A 706 -35.36 6.55 4.01
CA ALA A 706 -36.14 7.15 5.09
C ALA A 706 -35.27 7.81 6.18
N THR A 707 -34.20 7.14 6.61
CA THR A 707 -33.33 7.60 7.71
C THR A 707 -32.56 8.86 7.34
N GLN A 708 -31.89 8.86 6.19
CA GLN A 708 -31.13 10.03 5.73
C GLN A 708 -32.06 11.19 5.38
N LYS A 709 -33.23 10.94 4.77
CA LYS A 709 -34.24 11.98 4.52
C LYS A 709 -34.71 12.66 5.80
N ALA A 710 -35.03 11.88 6.84
CA ALA A 710 -35.44 12.41 8.14
C ALA A 710 -34.29 13.20 8.81
N TRP A 711 -33.07 12.67 8.73
CA TRP A 711 -31.87 13.36 9.21
C TRP A 711 -31.65 14.68 8.47
N TRP A 712 -31.72 14.70 7.14
CA TRP A 712 -31.55 15.90 6.33
C TRP A 712 -32.55 16.99 6.70
N LYS A 713 -33.84 16.63 6.84
CA LYS A 713 -34.90 17.56 7.28
C LYS A 713 -34.56 18.19 8.65
N SER A 714 -34.00 17.40 9.58
CA SER A 714 -33.57 17.92 10.89
C SER A 714 -32.39 18.89 10.78
N GLN A 715 -31.46 18.68 9.84
CA GLN A 715 -30.28 19.52 9.68
C GLN A 715 -30.66 20.89 9.10
N VAL A 716 -31.49 20.93 8.06
CA VAL A 716 -31.74 22.17 7.31
C VAL A 716 -32.56 23.22 8.11
N VAL A 717 -33.19 22.81 9.20
CA VAL A 717 -33.93 23.71 10.12
C VAL A 717 -33.16 24.02 11.40
N THR A 718 -31.86 23.72 11.44
CA THR A 718 -31.01 23.99 12.61
C THR A 718 -31.04 25.48 12.96
N ALA A 719 -31.38 25.79 14.22
CA ALA A 719 -31.45 27.17 14.70
C ALA A 719 -30.08 27.86 14.66
N GLY A 720 -30.07 29.16 14.34
CA GLY A 720 -28.83 29.96 14.29
C GLY A 720 -28.00 29.79 13.01
N VAL A 721 -28.45 28.97 12.06
CA VAL A 721 -27.87 28.85 10.72
C VAL A 721 -28.38 30.01 9.84
N GLY A 722 -27.46 30.72 9.18
CA GLY A 722 -27.78 31.80 8.24
C GLY A 722 -27.90 31.35 6.78
N LEU A 723 -27.27 30.22 6.44
CA LEU A 723 -27.28 29.60 5.12
C LEU A 723 -27.03 28.10 5.25
N VAL A 724 -27.80 27.29 4.55
CA VAL A 724 -27.55 25.87 4.30
C VAL A 724 -26.94 25.72 2.91
N VAL A 725 -25.75 25.14 2.82
CA VAL A 725 -25.19 24.66 1.55
C VAL A 725 -25.45 23.17 1.47
N TRP A 726 -26.37 22.77 0.61
CA TRP A 726 -26.68 21.38 0.35
C TRP A 726 -25.76 20.86 -0.75
N LEU A 727 -24.86 19.96 -0.37
CA LEU A 727 -23.92 19.28 -1.25
C LEU A 727 -24.50 17.90 -1.62
N HIS A 728 -24.69 17.65 -2.91
CA HIS A 728 -25.20 16.38 -3.42
C HIS A 728 -24.48 16.02 -4.72
N GLU A 729 -24.47 14.75 -5.09
CA GLU A 729 -23.73 14.27 -6.26
C GLU A 729 -24.38 14.68 -7.58
N ASP A 730 -25.71 14.59 -7.70
CA ASP A 730 -26.45 14.85 -8.93
C ASP A 730 -27.34 16.11 -8.91
N ALA A 731 -27.95 16.39 -10.06
CA ALA A 731 -28.70 17.61 -10.30
C ALA A 731 -30.14 17.64 -9.78
N TRP A 732 -30.53 18.82 -9.32
CA TRP A 732 -31.92 19.13 -8.97
C TRP A 732 -32.68 19.72 -10.17
N HIS A 733 -33.16 18.86 -11.07
CA HIS A 733 -33.98 19.27 -12.22
C HIS A 733 -35.45 18.92 -12.01
N ASN A 734 -36.38 19.60 -12.71
CA ASN A 734 -37.84 19.43 -12.53
C ASN A 734 -38.44 18.25 -13.32
N ALA A 735 -37.78 17.80 -14.40
CA ALA A 735 -38.31 16.73 -15.25
C ALA A 735 -37.18 16.03 -16.01
N SER A 736 -37.33 14.72 -16.17
CA SER A 736 -36.48 13.94 -17.05
C SER A 736 -36.80 14.27 -18.51
N THR A 737 -35.77 14.40 -19.34
CA THR A 737 -35.95 14.56 -20.81
C THR A 737 -35.26 13.47 -21.62
N PHE A 738 -34.56 12.54 -20.95
CA PHE A 738 -33.89 11.43 -21.61
C PHE A 738 -34.00 10.14 -20.80
N THR A 739 -33.98 9.01 -21.50
CA THR A 739 -34.03 7.70 -20.88
C THR A 739 -32.75 7.44 -20.09
N GLY A 740 -32.91 7.01 -18.83
CA GLY A 740 -31.77 6.71 -17.95
C GLY A 740 -31.32 7.89 -17.09
N ASP A 741 -32.04 9.02 -17.09
CA ASP A 741 -31.84 10.12 -16.14
C ASP A 741 -32.08 9.61 -14.71
N ASP A 742 -31.01 9.57 -13.91
CA ASP A 742 -30.98 9.08 -12.54
C ASP A 742 -30.88 10.21 -11.49
N THR A 743 -30.98 11.46 -11.96
CA THR A 743 -31.01 12.65 -11.12
C THR A 743 -32.30 12.73 -10.29
N TRP A 744 -32.47 13.80 -9.51
CA TRP A 744 -33.75 14.09 -8.82
C TRP A 744 -34.98 14.11 -9.73
N SER A 745 -34.80 14.23 -11.05
CA SER A 745 -35.86 14.06 -12.05
C SER A 745 -36.55 12.70 -12.02
N ALA A 746 -35.84 11.64 -11.61
CA ALA A 746 -36.37 10.27 -11.53
C ALA A 746 -37.10 9.95 -10.21
N TYR A 747 -37.09 10.91 -9.28
CA TYR A 747 -37.62 10.82 -7.91
C TYR A 747 -38.54 12.01 -7.61
N ALA A 748 -39.44 12.35 -8.54
CA ALA A 748 -40.27 13.55 -8.47
C ALA A 748 -41.15 13.59 -7.21
N THR A 749 -41.60 12.42 -6.71
CA THR A 749 -42.40 12.35 -5.48
C THR A 749 -41.58 12.80 -4.25
N GLU A 750 -40.38 12.25 -4.05
CA GLU A 750 -39.50 12.64 -2.95
C GLU A 750 -38.95 14.06 -3.14
N ARG A 751 -38.61 14.44 -4.37
CA ARG A 751 -38.16 15.80 -4.70
C ARG A 751 -39.20 16.84 -4.30
N ALA A 752 -40.48 16.59 -4.62
CA ALA A 752 -41.58 17.47 -4.23
C ALA A 752 -41.74 17.56 -2.70
N GLU A 753 -41.65 16.42 -2.00
CA GLU A 753 -41.69 16.36 -0.54
C GLU A 753 -40.61 17.24 0.11
N LEU A 754 -39.38 17.19 -0.40
CA LEU A 754 -38.26 17.98 0.11
C LEU A 754 -38.39 19.47 -0.29
N ALA A 755 -38.83 19.78 -1.50
CA ALA A 755 -39.09 21.15 -1.96
C ALA A 755 -40.14 21.86 -1.11
N ASP A 756 -41.24 21.16 -0.79
CA ASP A 756 -42.30 21.66 0.06
C ASP A 756 -41.79 21.88 1.48
N TYR A 757 -40.94 20.98 1.99
CA TYR A 757 -40.31 21.13 3.29
C TYR A 757 -39.40 22.37 3.37
N ILE A 758 -38.57 22.60 2.34
CA ILE A 758 -37.72 23.80 2.21
C ILE A 758 -38.58 25.07 2.22
N THR A 759 -39.63 25.08 1.42
CA THR A 759 -40.53 26.23 1.28
C THR A 759 -41.27 26.53 2.58
N ALA A 760 -41.82 25.49 3.23
CA ALA A 760 -42.58 25.62 4.47
C ALA A 760 -41.73 26.15 5.64
N HIS A 761 -40.44 25.79 5.70
CA HIS A 761 -39.52 26.23 6.75
C HIS A 761 -38.68 27.45 6.35
N GLN A 762 -38.86 27.99 5.14
CA GLN A 762 -38.13 29.14 4.60
C GLN A 762 -36.60 28.96 4.69
N VAL A 763 -36.13 27.75 4.38
CA VAL A 763 -34.70 27.41 4.51
C VAL A 763 -33.87 28.26 3.54
N PRO A 764 -32.89 29.06 4.00
CA PRO A 764 -31.97 29.76 3.13
C PRO A 764 -30.98 28.75 2.56
N LEU A 765 -31.24 28.23 1.36
CA LEU A 765 -30.51 27.10 0.80
C LEU A 765 -29.75 27.48 -0.49
N LEU A 766 -28.53 26.97 -0.63
CA LEU A 766 -27.79 26.88 -1.89
C LEU A 766 -27.50 25.41 -2.18
N TYR A 767 -27.94 24.91 -3.33
CA TYR A 767 -27.66 23.55 -3.78
C TYR A 767 -26.42 23.52 -4.66
N VAL A 768 -25.47 22.63 -4.39
CA VAL A 768 -24.24 22.48 -5.18
C VAL A 768 -24.10 21.02 -5.58
N HIS A 769 -23.96 20.77 -6.89
CA HIS A 769 -23.94 19.42 -7.43
C HIS A 769 -22.92 19.18 -8.55
N GLY A 770 -22.71 17.91 -8.84
CA GLY A 770 -21.85 17.38 -9.90
C GLY A 770 -22.64 16.72 -11.02
N ASP A 771 -22.13 15.58 -11.51
CA ASP A 771 -22.71 14.64 -12.49
C ASP A 771 -22.95 15.17 -13.92
N VAL A 772 -23.58 16.32 -14.09
CA VAL A 772 -24.13 16.79 -15.40
C VAL A 772 -23.07 17.14 -16.46
N HIS A 773 -21.79 17.08 -16.11
CA HIS A 773 -20.61 17.45 -16.91
C HIS A 773 -20.70 18.84 -17.58
N ALA A 774 -21.18 19.85 -16.85
CA ALA A 774 -21.09 21.24 -17.26
C ALA A 774 -21.18 22.20 -16.06
N LEU A 775 -20.43 23.30 -16.09
CA LEU A 775 -20.65 24.40 -15.16
C LEU A 775 -21.98 25.07 -15.48
N SER A 776 -22.79 25.32 -14.47
CA SER A 776 -24.05 26.03 -14.62
C SER A 776 -24.52 26.60 -13.30
N TYR A 777 -25.47 27.54 -13.34
CA TYR A 777 -26.15 28.00 -12.15
C TYR A 777 -27.58 28.45 -12.44
N ASP A 778 -28.43 28.37 -11.41
CA ASP A 778 -29.76 28.96 -11.38
C ASP A 778 -29.94 29.83 -10.14
N ASP A 779 -30.68 30.93 -10.26
CA ASP A 779 -31.02 31.81 -9.14
C ASP A 779 -32.23 31.33 -8.31
N GLY A 780 -32.81 30.17 -8.69
CA GLY A 780 -34.00 29.59 -8.09
C GLY A 780 -35.28 29.91 -8.87
N SER A 781 -35.20 30.60 -10.02
CA SER A 781 -36.36 30.91 -10.85
C SER A 781 -36.86 29.72 -11.67
N HIS A 782 -36.03 28.70 -11.92
CA HIS A 782 -36.39 27.58 -12.79
C HIS A 782 -36.56 26.24 -12.05
N VAL A 783 -36.36 26.19 -10.73
CA VAL A 783 -36.40 24.94 -9.95
C VAL A 783 -37.47 24.88 -8.87
N GLN A 784 -38.03 23.69 -8.68
CA GLN A 784 -38.97 23.40 -7.61
C GLN A 784 -38.31 23.64 -6.24
N GLY A 785 -38.99 24.38 -5.36
CA GLY A 785 -38.43 24.81 -4.06
C GLY A 785 -37.80 26.20 -4.08
N ARG A 786 -37.57 26.80 -5.26
CA ARG A 786 -37.13 28.20 -5.46
C ARG A 786 -35.88 28.61 -4.70
N PHE A 787 -34.88 27.73 -4.68
CA PHE A 787 -33.56 28.00 -4.11
C PHE A 787 -32.48 28.05 -5.22
N PRO A 788 -31.41 28.85 -5.06
CA PRO A 788 -30.29 28.83 -5.99
C PRO A 788 -29.60 27.48 -6.07
N LEU A 789 -29.12 27.12 -7.26
CA LEU A 789 -28.29 25.92 -7.46
C LEU A 789 -27.09 26.20 -8.37
N VAL A 790 -26.06 25.37 -8.24
CA VAL A 790 -24.83 25.45 -9.02
C VAL A 790 -24.32 24.05 -9.37
N SER A 791 -23.95 23.85 -10.64
CA SER A 791 -23.19 22.69 -11.12
C SER A 791 -21.69 23.01 -11.17
N VAL A 792 -20.86 22.07 -10.73
CA VAL A 792 -19.40 22.24 -10.60
C VAL A 792 -18.58 21.21 -11.37
N SER A 793 -19.16 20.58 -12.39
CA SER A 793 -18.55 19.52 -13.20
C SER A 793 -18.24 19.98 -14.63
N PRO A 794 -17.39 19.27 -15.40
CA PRO A 794 -16.52 18.19 -14.95
C PRO A 794 -15.10 18.65 -14.62
N LEU A 795 -14.49 18.05 -13.61
CA LEU A 795 -13.12 18.34 -13.16
C LEU A 795 -12.06 17.97 -14.20
N ASP A 796 -12.29 16.86 -14.91
CA ASP A 796 -11.55 16.45 -16.10
C ASP A 796 -12.32 15.37 -16.87
N GLN A 797 -13.39 15.76 -17.58
CA GLN A 797 -14.19 14.84 -18.39
C GLN A 797 -14.79 15.55 -19.61
N THR A 798 -15.23 14.76 -20.59
CA THR A 798 -16.06 15.27 -21.69
C THR A 798 -17.34 15.88 -21.14
N THR A 799 -17.86 16.88 -21.86
CA THR A 799 -19.02 17.64 -21.39
C THR A 799 -20.31 17.05 -21.92
N PHE A 800 -21.33 17.11 -21.08
CA PHE A 800 -22.68 16.66 -21.37
C PHE A 800 -23.67 17.75 -20.95
N ILE A 801 -24.93 17.64 -21.37
CA ILE A 801 -26.00 18.52 -20.92
C ILE A 801 -27.09 17.68 -20.29
N GLY A 802 -27.41 18.02 -19.04
CA GLY A 802 -28.69 17.74 -18.40
C GLY A 802 -29.65 18.93 -18.52
N ASN A 803 -30.87 18.78 -18.00
CA ASN A 803 -32.04 19.48 -18.50
C ASN A 803 -32.40 20.84 -17.91
N GLY A 804 -33.00 21.68 -18.77
CA GLY A 804 -33.82 22.82 -18.37
C GLY A 804 -33.17 24.18 -18.64
N GLY A 805 -33.99 25.24 -18.62
CA GLY A 805 -33.49 26.60 -18.61
C GLY A 805 -32.79 26.88 -17.28
N LEU A 806 -31.55 27.33 -17.34
CA LEU A 806 -30.77 27.76 -16.17
C LEU A 806 -30.42 29.23 -16.37
N THR A 807 -30.52 30.02 -15.30
CA THR A 807 -30.25 31.48 -15.34
C THR A 807 -28.88 31.81 -15.94
N GLY A 808 -27.86 31.03 -15.58
CA GLY A 808 -26.49 31.22 -16.05
C GLY A 808 -26.14 30.55 -17.38
N GLY A 809 -27.05 29.76 -17.96
CA GLY A 809 -26.71 28.81 -19.01
C GLY A 809 -25.69 27.76 -18.56
N VAL A 810 -25.06 27.09 -19.52
CA VAL A 810 -24.06 26.05 -19.30
C VAL A 810 -22.70 26.45 -19.89
N VAL A 811 -21.61 25.89 -19.36
CA VAL A 811 -20.26 26.05 -19.94
C VAL A 811 -19.57 24.68 -20.05
N PRO A 812 -19.01 24.34 -21.24
CA PRO A 812 -19.04 25.10 -22.48
C PRO A 812 -20.42 25.05 -23.16
N ASP A 813 -20.72 26.07 -23.96
CA ASP A 813 -21.90 26.12 -24.83
C ASP A 813 -21.47 26.34 -26.29
N PRO A 814 -21.75 25.41 -27.23
CA PRO A 814 -22.39 24.11 -26.98
C PRO A 814 -21.45 23.14 -26.25
N PRO A 815 -21.99 22.10 -25.60
CA PRO A 815 -21.22 21.01 -25.01
C PRO A 815 -20.49 20.24 -26.10
N THR A 816 -19.36 19.64 -25.74
CA THR A 816 -18.52 18.82 -26.59
C THR A 816 -18.21 17.49 -25.91
N THR A 817 -18.50 16.40 -26.63
CA THR A 817 -18.08 15.04 -26.25
C THR A 817 -16.73 14.67 -26.85
N ALA A 818 -16.14 15.53 -27.68
CA ALA A 818 -14.89 15.26 -28.39
C ALA A 818 -13.64 15.67 -27.58
N THR A 819 -13.79 16.62 -26.66
CA THR A 819 -12.70 17.17 -25.86
C THR A 819 -13.10 17.23 -24.40
N LYS A 820 -12.19 16.82 -23.52
CA LYS A 820 -12.39 17.00 -22.08
C LYS A 820 -12.36 18.47 -21.70
N SER A 821 -13.21 18.83 -20.76
CA SER A 821 -13.16 20.11 -20.06
C SER A 821 -12.54 19.91 -18.69
N GLN A 822 -11.86 20.95 -18.21
CA GLN A 822 -11.19 20.99 -16.91
C GLN A 822 -11.83 22.11 -16.09
N GLN A 823 -12.85 21.77 -15.30
CA GLN A 823 -13.76 22.73 -14.69
C GLN A 823 -14.01 22.49 -13.20
N TYR A 824 -14.24 23.55 -12.44
CA TYR A 824 -14.67 23.43 -11.05
C TYR A 824 -15.34 24.73 -10.59
N GLY A 825 -16.06 24.64 -9.47
CA GLY A 825 -16.63 25.79 -8.79
C GLY A 825 -15.70 26.34 -7.71
N TRP A 826 -15.56 27.66 -7.66
CA TRP A 826 -14.96 28.39 -6.54
C TRP A 826 -16.00 29.29 -5.89
N PHE A 827 -16.11 29.23 -4.57
CA PHE A 827 -17.16 29.93 -3.82
C PHE A 827 -16.53 30.82 -2.76
N ASP A 828 -16.74 32.13 -2.86
CA ASP A 828 -16.39 33.08 -1.81
C ASP A 828 -17.61 33.38 -0.95
N VAL A 829 -17.58 32.96 0.31
CA VAL A 829 -18.58 33.26 1.31
C VAL A 829 -18.18 34.54 2.04
N LEU A 830 -19.00 35.57 1.93
CA LEU A 830 -18.83 36.87 2.56
C LEU A 830 -19.91 37.06 3.62
N ASP A 831 -19.53 37.04 4.90
CA ASP A 831 -20.46 37.12 6.03
C ASP A 831 -20.15 38.34 6.90
N ASN A 832 -21.10 39.27 6.99
CA ASN A 832 -20.98 40.46 7.83
C ASN A 832 -21.73 40.34 9.18
N GLY A 833 -22.24 39.15 9.51
CA GLY A 833 -23.03 38.87 10.71
C GLY A 833 -24.53 39.13 10.57
N THR A 834 -24.97 39.78 9.49
CA THR A 834 -26.40 40.01 9.19
C THR A 834 -26.83 39.43 7.85
N GLN A 835 -25.92 39.46 6.87
CA GLN A 835 -26.09 38.95 5.52
C GLN A 835 -24.90 38.06 5.16
N ILE A 836 -25.20 36.98 4.44
CA ILE A 836 -24.23 36.09 3.81
C ILE A 836 -24.39 36.25 2.30
N VAL A 837 -23.31 36.60 1.61
CA VAL A 837 -23.24 36.61 0.15
C VAL A 837 -22.32 35.49 -0.28
N VAL A 838 -22.81 34.59 -1.13
CA VAL A 838 -21.98 33.55 -1.77
C VAL A 838 -21.72 33.97 -3.21
N ARG A 839 -20.47 34.30 -3.50
CA ARG A 839 -20.00 34.54 -4.86
C ARG A 839 -19.48 33.25 -5.45
N TYR A 840 -20.20 32.72 -6.43
CA TYR A 840 -19.77 31.60 -7.26
C TYR A 840 -18.94 32.09 -8.44
N LEU A 841 -17.83 31.40 -8.70
CA LEU A 841 -17.00 31.52 -9.89
C LEU A 841 -16.88 30.12 -10.52
N GLY A 842 -17.47 29.92 -11.69
CA GLY A 842 -17.26 28.73 -12.48
C GLY A 842 -15.95 28.86 -13.25
N ILE A 843 -14.97 28.01 -12.93
CA ILE A 843 -13.63 28.03 -13.53
C ILE A 843 -13.56 26.99 -14.64
N SER A 844 -13.16 27.38 -15.84
CA SER A 844 -12.93 26.47 -16.97
C SER A 844 -11.56 26.75 -17.57
N GLY A 845 -10.68 25.76 -17.63
CA GLY A 845 -9.32 25.94 -18.18
C GLY A 845 -8.51 27.02 -17.46
N GLY A 846 -8.73 27.20 -16.15
CA GLY A 846 -8.04 28.21 -15.32
C GLY A 846 -8.61 29.64 -15.42
N VAL A 847 -9.64 29.89 -16.23
CA VAL A 847 -10.29 31.20 -16.32
C VAL A 847 -11.70 31.18 -15.71
N VAL A 848 -12.13 32.32 -15.17
CA VAL A 848 -13.53 32.49 -14.70
C VAL A 848 -14.43 32.55 -15.93
N ALA A 849 -15.21 31.49 -16.14
CA ALA A 849 -16.17 31.37 -17.24
C ALA A 849 -17.60 31.70 -16.84
N GLN A 850 -17.97 31.50 -15.57
CA GLN A 850 -19.25 31.92 -15.01
C GLN A 850 -19.06 32.66 -13.69
N ARG A 851 -19.99 33.55 -13.36
CA ARG A 851 -20.04 34.24 -12.07
C ARG A 851 -21.48 34.53 -11.66
N ALA A 852 -21.79 34.29 -10.39
CA ALA A 852 -23.06 34.65 -9.77
C ALA A 852 -22.84 35.06 -8.31
N ASP A 853 -23.65 36.00 -7.80
CA ASP A 853 -23.64 36.43 -6.39
C ASP A 853 -25.02 36.11 -5.77
N PHE A 854 -25.09 35.18 -4.82
CA PHE A 854 -26.31 34.78 -4.12
C PHE A 854 -26.35 35.39 -2.72
N SER A 855 -27.46 36.03 -2.34
CA SER A 855 -27.58 36.78 -1.08
C SER A 855 -28.62 36.18 -0.13
N PHE A 856 -28.22 35.92 1.12
CA PHE A 856 -29.04 35.33 2.17
C PHE A 856 -29.00 36.20 3.45
N GLY A 857 -30.13 36.34 4.16
CA GLY A 857 -30.26 37.20 5.35
C GLY A 857 -31.32 38.29 5.21
N ILE A 858 -31.35 39.28 6.12
CA ILE A 858 -32.41 40.30 6.16
C ILE A 858 -32.46 41.05 4.82
N LYS A 859 -33.51 40.79 4.02
CA LYS A 859 -34.03 41.80 3.10
C LYS A 859 -34.42 42.97 4.00
N ARG A 860 -33.59 44.01 4.08
CA ARG A 860 -34.14 45.30 4.49
C ARG A 860 -35.24 45.56 3.46
N GLN A 861 -36.50 45.48 3.88
CA GLN A 861 -37.51 46.36 3.30
C GLN A 861 -37.03 47.78 3.64
N ILE A 862 -36.12 48.31 2.83
CA ILE A 862 -36.01 49.75 2.72
C ILE A 862 -37.27 50.10 1.94
N GLY A 863 -38.24 50.68 2.64
CA GLY A 863 -39.35 51.34 1.98
C GLY A 863 -38.77 52.25 0.90
N TRP A 864 -39.20 52.01 -0.34
CA TRP A 864 -39.02 52.86 -1.51
C TRP A 864 -37.60 53.37 -1.81
N GLY A 865 -36.98 52.79 -2.84
CA GLY A 865 -36.26 53.59 -3.84
C GLY A 865 -34.77 53.31 -4.03
N VAL A 866 -34.47 52.96 -5.28
CA VAL A 866 -33.19 53.04 -6.03
C VAL A 866 -32.25 51.83 -5.93
N PRO A 867 -31.94 51.17 -7.06
CA PRO A 867 -30.93 50.11 -7.12
C PRO A 867 -29.53 50.71 -7.13
N LEU A 868 -28.60 50.07 -6.42
CA LEU A 868 -27.16 50.27 -6.57
C LEU A 868 -26.58 49.27 -7.57
#